data_AF-A0A3M7BJY6-F1
#
_entry.id   AF-A0A3M7BJY6-F1
#
_cell.length_a   1.000
_cell.length_b   1.000
_cell.length_c   1.000
_cell.angle_alpha   90.00
_cell.angle_beta   90.00
_cell.angle_gamma   90.00
#
_symmetry.space_group_name_H-M   'P 1'
#
loop_
_entity.id
_entity.type
_entity.pdbx_description
1 polymer ?
#
loop_
_entity_poly.entity_id
_entity_poly.type
_entity_poly.pdbx_seq_one_letter_code
_entity_poly.pdbx_strand_id
1 'polypeptide(L)'
;MAGQEMESMMALEVKDGENALRFAEGRSFGAHRSVAGELVFQTGMVGYPESITDPSYRGQILVITFPLVGNYGVPSREDRDAVLQDIPAHFEAAEIHIAGLVVASYAGEEYSHYLAKSSLGSWLKEQNVPAVCGVDTRALTKRIRENGSMLGRLLMQTGSERVSDVAPTGAVTPNGTMTPAKTPMEPNMNAVNGKLTANGANGYFNQRKYKEIATYDTIDWYDPNIRNLVADGKLALPASSHSTSNLIRFHSLNASAQALQPNALKHPSGRPVRVVCVDVGLKFNQLRCLVNRGVEVEVVPWDYNFAQLAGKEYDGLFISNGPGDPAFMESTVKHIQATIEEARIPIFGICLGHQLMARAAGADTLKMKFGNRGHNIPCTNLLSGKCYITSQNHGYAVNADTLPKDWSELFVNANDHSNEGIRHVSRPYFSVQFHPESAPGPRDTEFLFDVFIQTIMDVLKDSKKMQQPVSFPGDDIAENRAKNPVLHPKKVLVLGSGGLSIGQAGEFDYSGSQAIKALKEEGIYTVLINPNIATIQTSQGLADKVYFLPVNADFVRKVIKQEKPDAIYCTFGGQTALQVGIQLKDEFESLGVQVLGTPIDTVITTEDRELFARSMESIDAPCAKSKSANNMQEALEAVDGIGYPVICRAAYALGGLGSGFADNKEQLIDLCNKAFAVSPQVLIEKSMKGWKEVEYEVVRDAHDNCITVCNMENFDPLGIHTGDSVVVAPSQTLSDEDYNMLRTTAVKVIRHLGVVGECNIQYALNPESREFCIIEVNARLSRSSALASKATGYPLAFVAAKLGLNIPLNEIKNTVTKVTCACFEPSLDYVVVKIPRWDLKKFTRVSTLLGSSMKS
;
A
#
# COMPACT_ATOMS: atom_id res chain seq x y z
N MET A 1 -35.56 6.95 27.59
CA MET A 1 -35.41 7.89 26.45
C MET A 1 -33.94 8.28 26.42
N ALA A 2 -33.16 7.73 25.50
CA ALA A 2 -31.83 8.25 25.24
C ALA A 2 -31.98 9.58 24.50
N GLY A 3 -31.18 10.59 24.85
CA GLY A 3 -31.18 11.84 24.11
C GLY A 3 -30.66 11.59 22.70
N GLN A 4 -31.37 12.10 21.69
CA GLN A 4 -30.73 12.37 20.42
C GLN A 4 -29.73 13.50 20.67
N GLU A 5 -28.44 13.19 20.78
CA GLU A 5 -27.43 14.19 20.47
C GLU A 5 -27.71 14.63 19.03
N MET A 6 -27.94 15.93 18.83
CA MET A 6 -27.97 16.50 17.48
C MET A 6 -26.62 16.16 16.82
N GLU A 7 -26.64 15.53 15.65
CA GLU A 7 -25.42 15.30 14.88
C GLU A 7 -24.75 16.65 14.60
N SER A 8 -23.68 16.95 15.33
CA SER A 8 -23.01 18.24 15.22
C SER A 8 -22.28 18.31 13.89
N MET A 9 -22.60 19.30 13.07
CA MET A 9 -21.90 19.51 11.80
C MET A 9 -20.56 20.23 12.02
N MET A 10 -19.65 20.04 11.07
CA MET A 10 -18.47 20.89 10.88
C MET A 10 -18.42 21.41 9.45
N ALA A 11 -17.87 22.59 9.29
CA ALA A 11 -17.49 23.13 8.01
C ALA A 11 -15.99 23.03 7.80
N LEU A 12 -15.57 22.52 6.63
CA LEU A 12 -14.21 22.66 6.15
C LEU A 12 -14.11 23.91 5.28
N GLU A 13 -13.23 24.83 5.66
CA GLU A 13 -12.82 25.95 4.84
C GLU A 13 -11.36 25.83 4.42
N VAL A 14 -11.07 26.30 3.20
CA VAL A 14 -9.72 26.38 2.62
C VAL A 14 -9.39 27.82 2.28
N LYS A 15 -8.14 28.24 2.51
CA LYS A 15 -7.65 29.57 2.15
C LYS A 15 -7.33 29.60 0.65
N ASP A 16 -7.86 30.59 -0.06
CA ASP A 16 -7.70 30.77 -1.50
C ASP A 16 -7.29 32.23 -1.80
N GLY A 17 -5.98 32.47 -1.82
CA GLY A 17 -5.42 33.82 -1.73
C GLY A 17 -5.82 34.48 -0.41
N GLU A 18 -6.41 35.68 -0.46
CA GLU A 18 -6.97 36.37 0.70
C GLU A 18 -8.41 35.93 1.05
N ASN A 19 -9.04 35.08 0.24
CA ASN A 19 -10.41 34.63 0.46
C ASN A 19 -10.47 33.35 1.30
N ALA A 20 -11.56 33.19 2.04
CA ALA A 20 -11.97 31.92 2.62
C ALA A 20 -13.00 31.26 1.71
N LEU A 21 -12.76 30.00 1.29
CA LEU A 21 -13.76 29.20 0.61
C LEU A 21 -14.32 28.13 1.55
N ARG A 22 -15.64 28.16 1.75
CA ARG A 22 -16.40 27.04 2.30
C ARG A 22 -16.35 25.86 1.31
N PHE A 23 -15.51 24.87 1.59
CA PHE A 23 -15.29 23.73 0.68
C PHE A 23 -16.37 22.66 0.86
N ALA A 24 -16.66 22.30 2.10
CA ALA A 24 -17.67 21.30 2.44
C ALA A 24 -18.28 21.56 3.81
N GLU A 25 -19.48 21.03 4.02
CA GLU A 25 -20.11 20.87 5.34
C GLU A 25 -20.37 19.38 5.53
N GLY A 26 -19.94 18.84 6.66
CA GLY A 26 -19.94 17.41 6.94
C GLY A 26 -20.23 17.13 8.40
N ARG A 27 -20.42 15.86 8.74
CA ARG A 27 -20.77 15.44 10.09
C ARG A 27 -19.51 15.34 10.96
N SER A 28 -19.52 15.93 12.15
CA SER A 28 -18.45 15.74 13.12
C SER A 28 -18.50 14.32 13.69
N PHE A 29 -17.33 13.72 13.88
CA PHE A 29 -17.17 12.45 14.61
C PHE A 29 -16.02 12.44 15.61
N GLY A 30 -15.18 13.49 15.61
CA GLY A 30 -14.11 13.70 16.60
C GLY A 30 -14.55 14.58 17.76
N ALA A 31 -13.60 15.32 18.34
CA ALA A 31 -13.86 16.27 19.41
C ALA A 31 -14.67 17.51 18.96
N HIS A 32 -15.49 18.03 19.87
CA HIS A 32 -16.37 19.19 19.62
C HIS A 32 -15.59 20.51 19.77
N ARG A 33 -14.74 20.84 18.79
CA ARG A 33 -13.96 22.09 18.75
C ARG A 33 -13.52 22.46 17.34
N SER A 34 -13.25 23.75 17.13
CA SER A 34 -12.66 24.24 15.88
C SER A 34 -11.12 24.17 15.89
N VAL A 35 -10.52 24.08 14.71
CA VAL A 35 -9.05 24.05 14.53
C VAL A 35 -8.63 24.60 13.16
N ALA A 36 -7.43 25.20 13.07
CA ALA A 36 -6.80 25.65 11.84
C ALA A 36 -5.37 25.10 11.72
N GLY A 37 -4.88 24.90 10.50
CA GLY A 37 -3.53 24.38 10.23
C GLY A 37 -3.23 24.25 8.74
N GLU A 38 -2.06 23.71 8.39
CA GLU A 38 -1.74 23.31 7.01
C GLU A 38 -2.56 22.07 6.64
N LEU A 39 -3.32 22.14 5.54
CA LEU A 39 -4.13 21.05 5.04
C LEU A 39 -3.32 20.17 4.10
N VAL A 40 -3.19 18.88 4.44
CA VAL A 40 -2.36 17.90 3.73
C VAL A 40 -3.16 16.65 3.42
N PHE A 41 -2.77 15.89 2.39
CA PHE A 41 -3.36 14.58 2.11
C PHE A 41 -2.29 13.48 2.17
N GLN A 42 -2.71 12.25 2.46
CA GLN A 42 -1.92 11.04 2.26
C GLN A 42 -2.63 10.09 1.28
N THR A 43 -1.90 9.13 0.69
CA THR A 43 -2.44 8.11 -0.23
C THR A 43 -2.50 6.69 0.36
N GLY A 44 -2.28 6.53 1.66
CA GLY A 44 -2.30 5.23 2.34
C GLY A 44 -3.71 4.65 2.49
N MET A 45 -3.92 3.41 2.04
CA MET A 45 -5.23 2.74 2.12
C MET A 45 -5.50 2.04 3.47
N VAL A 46 -4.44 1.77 4.24
CA VAL A 46 -4.47 1.21 5.60
C VAL A 46 -3.60 2.07 6.51
N GLY A 47 -3.59 1.76 7.81
CA GLY A 47 -2.70 2.38 8.78
C GLY A 47 -3.12 3.77 9.27
N TYR A 48 -4.43 4.02 9.46
CA TYR A 48 -4.87 5.29 10.04
C TYR A 48 -4.44 5.51 11.50
N PRO A 49 -4.38 4.50 12.40
CA PRO A 49 -3.91 4.71 13.78
C PRO A 49 -2.44 5.16 13.86
N GLU A 50 -1.59 4.53 13.05
CA GLU A 50 -0.17 4.83 12.90
C GLU A 50 0.01 6.20 12.21
N SER A 51 -0.76 6.46 11.13
CA SER A 51 -0.74 7.77 10.43
C SER A 51 -1.03 8.94 11.37
N ILE A 52 -2.08 8.87 12.21
CA ILE A 52 -2.47 10.01 13.05
C ILE A 52 -1.56 10.20 14.28
N THR A 53 -0.73 9.21 14.60
CA THR A 53 0.29 9.28 15.66
C THR A 53 1.69 9.60 15.15
N ASP A 54 1.93 9.68 13.83
CA ASP A 54 3.19 10.16 13.26
C ASP A 54 3.45 11.63 13.62
N PRO A 55 4.54 11.95 14.37
CA PRO A 55 4.85 13.33 14.77
C PRO A 55 5.06 14.30 13.61
N SER A 56 5.38 13.79 12.41
CA SER A 56 5.61 14.60 11.20
C SER A 56 4.35 15.37 10.75
N TYR A 57 3.15 14.96 11.19
CA TYR A 57 1.89 15.68 10.96
C TYR A 57 1.57 16.78 12.00
N ARG A 58 2.48 17.12 12.92
CA ARG A 58 2.21 18.10 14.01
C ARG A 58 1.63 19.40 13.46
N GLY A 59 0.42 19.75 13.90
CA GLY A 59 -0.26 20.99 13.49
C GLY A 59 -0.92 20.97 12.10
N GLN A 60 -0.89 19.84 11.40
CA GLN A 60 -1.52 19.67 10.08
C GLN A 60 -2.93 19.07 10.19
N ILE A 61 -3.83 19.48 9.30
CA ILE A 61 -5.15 18.86 9.13
C ILE A 61 -4.99 17.76 8.07
N LEU A 62 -5.19 16.50 8.46
CA LEU A 62 -4.95 15.35 7.60
C LEU A 62 -6.20 14.97 6.81
N VAL A 63 -6.06 14.88 5.49
CA VAL A 63 -7.04 14.31 4.56
C VAL A 63 -6.59 12.88 4.22
N ILE A 64 -7.40 11.88 4.55
CA ILE A 64 -7.18 10.51 4.08
C ILE A 64 -7.91 10.35 2.74
N THR A 65 -7.19 9.94 1.68
CA THR A 65 -7.83 9.74 0.36
C THR A 65 -8.68 8.47 0.31
N PHE A 66 -8.30 7.43 1.05
CA PHE A 66 -9.09 6.20 1.12
C PHE A 66 -10.47 6.47 1.75
N PRO A 67 -11.57 6.10 1.09
CA PRO A 67 -12.87 6.66 1.42
C PRO A 67 -13.55 6.05 2.64
N LEU A 68 -13.14 4.87 3.11
CA LEU A 68 -13.75 4.20 4.26
C LEU A 68 -12.76 4.09 5.43
N VAL A 69 -12.96 4.91 6.46
CA VAL A 69 -12.04 5.00 7.61
C VAL A 69 -12.75 4.57 8.91
N GLY A 70 -12.03 3.91 9.83
CA GLY A 70 -12.54 3.44 11.12
C GLY A 70 -13.07 2.00 11.14
N ASN A 71 -13.14 1.35 9.98
CA ASN A 71 -13.64 -0.01 9.75
C ASN A 71 -12.98 -1.10 10.62
N TYR A 72 -11.68 -1.02 10.90
CA TYR A 72 -10.97 -1.96 11.78
C TYR A 72 -10.69 -1.40 13.20
N GLY A 73 -11.34 -0.30 13.58
CA GLY A 73 -11.28 0.26 14.93
C GLY A 73 -9.90 0.80 15.34
N VAL A 74 -9.64 0.84 16.65
CA VAL A 74 -8.38 1.29 17.25
C VAL A 74 -7.95 0.27 18.32
N PRO A 75 -6.68 -0.17 18.35
CA PRO A 75 -6.19 -1.10 19.37
C PRO A 75 -6.13 -0.47 20.78
N SER A 76 -5.76 -1.29 21.76
CA SER A 76 -5.56 -0.87 23.14
C SER A 76 -4.45 0.17 23.26
N ARG A 77 -4.70 1.24 24.04
CA ARG A 77 -3.66 2.21 24.46
C ARG A 77 -2.88 1.75 25.70
N GLU A 78 -3.34 0.70 26.36
CA GLU A 78 -2.72 0.14 27.57
C GLU A 78 -1.67 -0.92 27.21
N ASP A 79 -1.81 -1.57 26.05
CA ASP A 79 -0.88 -2.60 25.59
C ASP A 79 0.52 -1.99 25.38
N ARG A 80 1.55 -2.69 25.88
CA ARG A 80 2.94 -2.25 25.85
C ARG A 80 3.76 -3.12 24.91
N ASP A 81 4.75 -2.50 24.28
CA ASP A 81 5.63 -3.16 23.35
C ASP A 81 6.36 -4.34 24.01
N ALA A 82 6.38 -5.50 23.35
CA ALA A 82 6.92 -6.74 23.91
C ALA A 82 8.42 -6.65 24.25
N VAL A 83 9.17 -5.79 23.56
CA VAL A 83 10.63 -5.62 23.69
C VAL A 83 10.97 -4.44 24.58
N LEU A 84 10.34 -3.29 24.36
CA LEU A 84 10.67 -2.03 25.04
C LEU A 84 9.87 -1.81 26.33
N GLN A 85 8.62 -2.30 26.41
CA GLN A 85 7.72 -2.26 27.58
C GLN A 85 7.31 -0.86 28.08
N ASP A 86 8.09 0.19 27.83
CA ASP A 86 7.81 1.57 28.23
C ASP A 86 7.07 2.40 27.17
N ILE A 87 7.00 1.90 25.94
CA ILE A 87 6.22 2.46 24.83
C ILE A 87 4.93 1.65 24.53
N PRO A 88 3.92 2.25 23.87
CA PRO A 88 2.74 1.52 23.39
C PRO A 88 3.08 0.47 22.30
N ALA A 89 2.32 -0.61 22.27
CA ALA A 89 2.52 -1.71 21.31
C ALA A 89 2.20 -1.35 19.85
N HIS A 90 1.16 -0.54 19.61
CA HIS A 90 0.53 -0.38 18.28
C HIS A 90 0.49 1.07 17.76
N PHE A 91 1.29 1.97 18.35
CA PHE A 91 1.30 3.39 17.98
C PHE A 91 2.73 3.89 17.80
N GLU A 92 2.86 4.99 17.06
CA GLU A 92 4.15 5.57 16.70
C GLU A 92 4.55 6.77 17.55
N ALA A 93 3.63 7.29 18.35
CA ALA A 93 3.87 8.24 19.43
C ALA A 93 2.87 7.99 20.58
N ALA A 94 3.05 8.69 21.71
CA ALA A 94 2.14 8.58 22.86
C ALA A 94 0.84 9.38 22.73
N GLU A 95 0.73 10.31 21.78
CA GLU A 95 -0.46 11.14 21.52
C GLU A 95 -0.80 11.19 20.01
N ILE A 96 -2.00 11.68 19.68
CA ILE A 96 -2.35 11.98 18.29
C ILE A 96 -1.70 13.33 17.90
N HIS A 97 -0.98 13.37 16.77
CA HIS A 97 -0.20 14.54 16.36
C HIS A 97 -0.89 15.46 15.35
N ILE A 98 -1.85 14.94 14.57
CA ILE A 98 -2.67 15.75 13.65
C ILE A 98 -3.49 16.80 14.41
N ALA A 99 -3.68 17.97 13.80
CA ALA A 99 -4.55 19.03 14.34
C ALA A 99 -6.04 18.71 14.14
N GLY A 100 -6.39 17.98 13.08
CA GLY A 100 -7.74 17.51 12.79
C GLY A 100 -7.77 16.53 11.61
N LEU A 101 -8.87 15.80 11.45
CA LEU A 101 -9.01 14.73 10.45
C LEU A 101 -10.17 14.98 9.48
N VAL A 102 -9.95 14.72 8.19
CA VAL A 102 -10.94 14.82 7.11
C VAL A 102 -11.02 13.49 6.37
N VAL A 103 -12.22 12.91 6.28
CA VAL A 103 -12.49 11.64 5.58
C VAL A 103 -13.73 11.74 4.70
N ALA A 104 -13.85 10.86 3.70
CA ALA A 104 -15.06 10.77 2.90
C ALA A 104 -16.19 10.08 3.68
N SER A 105 -15.94 8.86 4.16
CA SER A 105 -16.84 8.10 5.02
C SER A 105 -16.14 7.64 6.30
N TYR A 106 -16.85 7.74 7.41
CA TYR A 106 -16.48 7.15 8.69
C TYR A 106 -17.39 5.94 8.92
N ALA A 107 -16.80 4.76 9.15
CA ALA A 107 -17.53 3.50 9.36
C ALA A 107 -18.49 3.55 10.56
N GLY A 108 -18.26 4.47 11.50
CA GLY A 108 -19.07 4.66 12.70
C GLY A 108 -18.35 4.15 13.95
N GLU A 109 -19.10 4.06 15.05
CA GLU A 109 -18.57 3.56 16.32
C GLU A 109 -18.47 2.02 16.35
N GLU A 110 -19.05 1.33 15.36
CA GLU A 110 -18.88 -0.11 15.13
C GLU A 110 -17.64 -0.38 14.25
N TYR A 111 -16.91 -1.43 14.58
CA TYR A 111 -15.66 -1.82 13.92
C TYR A 111 -15.45 -3.34 14.01
N SER A 112 -14.64 -3.90 13.11
CA SER A 112 -14.36 -5.35 13.07
C SER A 112 -12.86 -5.64 12.95
N HIS A 113 -12.22 -5.86 14.09
CA HIS A 113 -10.83 -6.32 14.19
C HIS A 113 -10.57 -6.93 15.58
N TYR A 114 -9.85 -8.05 15.66
CA TYR A 114 -9.68 -8.80 16.92
C TYR A 114 -8.87 -8.02 17.99
N LEU A 115 -7.96 -7.14 17.56
CA LEU A 115 -7.20 -6.24 18.47
C LEU A 115 -7.97 -4.99 18.90
N ALA A 116 -9.04 -4.60 18.22
CA ALA A 116 -9.66 -3.29 18.44
C ALA A 116 -10.41 -3.22 19.78
N LYS A 117 -10.15 -2.15 20.55
CA LYS A 117 -10.74 -1.89 21.88
C LYS A 117 -11.60 -0.62 21.92
N SER A 118 -11.51 0.25 20.92
CA SER A 118 -12.44 1.36 20.73
C SER A 118 -12.60 1.70 19.25
N SER A 119 -13.57 2.56 18.96
CA SER A 119 -13.68 3.22 17.65
C SER A 119 -12.60 4.30 17.49
N LEU A 120 -12.46 4.79 16.25
CA LEU A 120 -11.62 5.96 15.94
C LEU A 120 -12.22 7.26 16.50
N GLY A 121 -13.55 7.45 16.38
CA GLY A 121 -14.25 8.64 16.86
C GLY A 121 -14.14 8.82 18.38
N SER A 122 -14.23 7.73 19.14
CA SER A 122 -14.01 7.75 20.60
C SER A 122 -12.58 8.18 20.94
N TRP A 123 -11.56 7.63 20.28
CA TRP A 123 -10.16 7.99 20.55
C TRP A 123 -9.83 9.43 20.15
N LEU A 124 -10.39 9.93 19.04
CA LEU A 124 -10.29 11.34 18.63
C LEU A 124 -10.92 12.29 19.66
N LYS A 125 -12.05 11.90 20.27
CA LYS A 125 -12.67 12.65 21.38
C LYS A 125 -11.82 12.61 22.65
N GLU A 126 -11.29 11.43 23.02
CA GLU A 126 -10.36 11.25 24.16
C GLU A 126 -9.15 12.18 24.06
N GLN A 127 -8.57 12.33 22.85
CA GLN A 127 -7.39 13.17 22.59
C GLN A 127 -7.72 14.62 22.19
N ASN A 128 -8.99 15.02 22.23
CA ASN A 128 -9.45 16.37 21.88
C ASN A 128 -9.07 16.83 20.44
N VAL A 129 -9.17 15.91 19.47
CA VAL A 129 -8.90 16.13 18.04
C VAL A 129 -10.22 16.16 17.24
N PRO A 130 -10.57 17.27 16.58
CA PRO A 130 -11.78 17.35 15.76
C PRO A 130 -11.65 16.59 14.45
N ALA A 131 -12.77 16.06 13.95
CA ALA A 131 -12.78 15.29 12.71
C ALA A 131 -14.13 15.35 11.99
N VAL A 132 -14.11 15.45 10.66
CA VAL A 132 -15.28 15.61 9.80
C VAL A 132 -15.36 14.51 8.72
N CYS A 133 -16.55 13.95 8.53
CA CYS A 133 -16.86 13.02 7.44
C CYS A 133 -17.96 13.56 6.51
N GLY A 134 -18.10 12.98 5.32
CA GLY A 134 -18.97 13.48 4.25
C GLY A 134 -18.30 14.50 3.31
N VAL A 135 -16.96 14.58 3.34
CA VAL A 135 -16.19 15.48 2.46
C VAL A 135 -15.71 14.75 1.22
N ASP A 136 -15.81 15.37 0.04
CA ASP A 136 -15.17 14.84 -1.18
C ASP A 136 -13.63 15.01 -1.08
N THR A 137 -12.97 14.02 -0.49
CA THR A 137 -11.52 14.00 -0.27
C THR A 137 -10.74 13.93 -1.59
N ARG A 138 -11.33 13.40 -2.66
CA ARG A 138 -10.73 13.37 -4.01
C ARG A 138 -10.72 14.77 -4.62
N ALA A 139 -11.84 15.50 -4.58
CA ALA A 139 -11.90 16.89 -5.04
C ALA A 139 -10.98 17.80 -4.21
N LEU A 140 -10.89 17.56 -2.90
CA LEU A 140 -9.98 18.30 -2.01
C LEU A 140 -8.52 18.04 -2.34
N THR A 141 -8.14 16.77 -2.51
CA THR A 141 -6.79 16.34 -2.89
C THR A 141 -6.37 16.93 -4.24
N LYS A 142 -7.28 16.97 -5.22
CA LYS A 142 -7.04 17.66 -6.49
C LYS A 142 -6.72 19.15 -6.27
N ARG A 143 -7.50 19.85 -5.45
CA ARG A 143 -7.26 21.28 -5.15
C ARG A 143 -5.89 21.51 -4.51
N ILE A 144 -5.48 20.65 -3.58
CA ILE A 144 -4.15 20.70 -2.94
C ILE A 144 -3.03 20.42 -3.98
N ARG A 145 -3.22 19.48 -4.91
CA ARG A 145 -2.24 19.24 -5.99
C ARG A 145 -2.17 20.38 -7.01
N GLU A 146 -3.30 21.03 -7.28
CA GLU A 146 -3.41 22.15 -8.22
C GLU A 146 -2.79 23.44 -7.66
N ASN A 147 -3.09 23.80 -6.41
CA ASN A 147 -2.66 25.07 -5.78
C ASN A 147 -1.42 24.93 -4.88
N GLY A 148 -1.10 23.72 -4.41
CA GLY A 148 -0.10 23.43 -3.40
C GLY A 148 -0.67 23.33 -1.98
N SER A 149 0.22 23.13 -1.00
CA SER A 149 -0.08 23.22 0.44
C SER A 149 -0.87 24.49 0.73
N MET A 150 -2.00 24.34 1.42
CA MET A 150 -2.93 25.43 1.72
C MET A 150 -3.30 25.41 3.20
N LEU A 151 -3.69 26.56 3.74
CA LEU A 151 -4.27 26.60 5.08
C LEU A 151 -5.72 26.12 5.03
N GLY A 152 -6.08 25.26 5.98
CA GLY A 152 -7.43 24.80 6.21
C GLY A 152 -7.91 25.16 7.61
N ARG A 153 -9.22 25.23 7.79
CA ARG A 153 -9.84 25.27 9.13
C ARG A 153 -11.10 24.41 9.17
N LEU A 154 -11.24 23.64 10.24
CA LEU A 154 -12.46 22.92 10.59
C LEU A 154 -13.21 23.76 11.63
N LEU A 155 -14.44 24.14 11.32
CA LEU A 155 -15.28 25.01 12.14
C LEU A 155 -16.47 24.21 12.66
N MET A 156 -16.66 24.16 13.98
CA MET A 156 -17.85 23.56 14.59
C MET A 156 -19.10 24.38 14.27
N GLN A 157 -20.23 23.70 14.09
CA GLN A 157 -21.54 24.35 14.05
C GLN A 157 -21.89 24.95 15.42
N THR A 158 -22.25 26.23 15.45
CA THR A 158 -22.67 26.97 16.65
C THR A 158 -24.18 27.08 16.79
N GLY A 159 -24.94 26.87 15.70
CA GLY A 159 -26.39 26.99 15.69
C GLY A 159 -26.99 26.97 14.29
N SER A 160 -28.16 27.59 14.15
CA SER A 160 -28.80 27.89 12.86
C SER A 160 -29.51 29.24 12.87
N GLU A 161 -29.47 29.93 11.74
CA GLU A 161 -30.16 31.20 11.50
C GLU A 161 -31.27 31.06 10.46
N ARG A 162 -32.37 31.80 10.63
CA ARG A 162 -33.52 31.81 9.72
C ARG A 162 -33.41 32.95 8.71
N VAL A 163 -33.09 32.61 7.48
CA VAL A 163 -33.01 33.58 6.36
C VAL A 163 -34.31 33.54 5.56
N SER A 164 -34.83 34.72 5.18
CA SER A 164 -36.07 34.83 4.40
C SER A 164 -35.88 34.41 2.95
N ASP A 165 -36.77 33.57 2.43
CA ASP A 165 -36.69 32.91 1.12
C ASP A 165 -37.10 33.84 -0.05
N VAL A 166 -36.46 35.02 -0.14
CA VAL A 166 -36.69 36.05 -1.17
C VAL A 166 -35.51 36.07 -2.15
N ALA A 167 -35.66 35.38 -3.28
CA ALA A 167 -34.68 35.44 -4.36
C ALA A 167 -34.63 36.84 -5.00
N PRO A 168 -33.45 37.42 -5.26
CA PRO A 168 -33.32 38.58 -6.13
C PRO A 168 -33.67 38.20 -7.56
N THR A 169 -34.74 38.77 -8.12
CA THR A 169 -35.12 38.58 -9.53
C THR A 169 -34.23 39.42 -10.45
N GLY A 170 -32.98 38.97 -10.63
CA GLY A 170 -32.04 39.58 -11.57
C GLY A 170 -30.90 38.61 -11.91
N ALA A 171 -30.83 38.16 -13.16
CA ALA A 171 -29.72 37.33 -13.63
C ALA A 171 -28.44 38.17 -13.72
N VAL A 172 -27.45 37.86 -12.88
CA VAL A 172 -26.11 38.46 -12.94
C VAL A 172 -25.32 37.76 -14.03
N THR A 173 -24.89 38.49 -15.07
CA THR A 173 -23.90 37.99 -16.04
C THR A 173 -22.49 38.09 -15.45
N PRO A 174 -21.50 37.29 -15.91
CA PRO A 174 -20.21 37.12 -15.21
C PRO A 174 -19.38 38.38 -14.94
N ASN A 175 -19.70 39.53 -15.57
CA ASN A 175 -18.93 40.79 -15.45
C ASN A 175 -19.66 41.91 -14.65
N GLY A 176 -20.74 41.61 -13.93
CA GLY A 176 -21.12 42.40 -12.74
C GLY A 176 -21.81 43.77 -12.91
N THR A 177 -22.33 44.16 -14.08
CA THR A 177 -23.10 45.42 -14.25
C THR A 177 -24.61 45.21 -14.40
N MET A 178 -25.42 46.00 -13.67
CA MET A 178 -26.89 45.98 -13.72
C MET A 178 -27.48 47.07 -14.64
N THR A 179 -28.58 46.76 -15.34
CA THR A 179 -29.40 47.72 -16.09
C THR A 179 -30.74 48.01 -15.39
N PRO A 180 -31.26 49.26 -15.41
CA PRO A 180 -32.51 49.62 -14.75
C PRO A 180 -33.74 49.34 -15.63
N ALA A 181 -34.80 48.78 -15.02
CA ALA A 181 -36.06 48.46 -15.70
C ALA A 181 -37.01 49.68 -15.82
N LYS A 182 -37.71 49.79 -16.95
CA LYS A 182 -38.75 50.81 -17.20
C LYS A 182 -40.12 50.43 -16.60
N THR A 183 -40.87 51.46 -16.24
CA THR A 183 -42.28 51.45 -15.78
C THR A 183 -43.28 51.00 -16.87
N PRO A 184 -44.42 50.43 -16.46
CA PRO A 184 -45.70 50.49 -17.19
C PRO A 184 -46.75 51.39 -16.50
N MET A 185 -47.74 51.83 -17.27
CA MET A 185 -48.84 52.74 -16.86
C MET A 185 -50.11 52.03 -16.33
N GLU A 186 -51.09 52.85 -15.95
CA GLU A 186 -52.35 52.58 -15.21
C GLU A 186 -53.35 51.56 -15.81
N PRO A 187 -54.28 51.02 -14.99
CA PRO A 187 -55.36 50.14 -15.41
C PRO A 187 -56.66 50.88 -15.80
N ASN A 188 -57.56 50.21 -16.52
CA ASN A 188 -58.95 50.67 -16.71
C ASN A 188 -59.97 49.54 -16.47
N MET A 189 -61.18 49.90 -16.04
CA MET A 189 -62.21 48.99 -15.50
C MET A 189 -63.05 48.27 -16.56
N ASN A 190 -63.58 47.08 -16.22
CA ASN A 190 -65.03 46.80 -16.26
C ASN A 190 -65.40 45.45 -15.59
N ALA A 191 -66.64 45.36 -15.09
CA ALA A 191 -67.22 44.21 -14.34
C ALA A 191 -67.96 43.22 -15.29
N VAL A 192 -68.61 42.09 -14.92
CA VAL A 192 -69.70 41.89 -13.92
C VAL A 192 -69.97 40.38 -13.62
N ASN A 193 -70.24 40.06 -12.33
CA ASN A 193 -70.98 38.92 -11.70
C ASN A 193 -70.80 37.43 -12.04
N GLY A 194 -70.65 36.64 -10.96
CA GLY A 194 -71.16 35.27 -10.77
C GLY A 194 -71.01 34.81 -9.30
N LYS A 195 -72.10 34.77 -8.51
CA LYS A 195 -72.08 34.53 -7.04
C LYS A 195 -72.13 33.04 -6.65
N LEU A 196 -71.45 32.69 -5.54
CA LEU A 196 -71.72 31.70 -4.47
C LEU A 196 -70.41 31.58 -3.61
N THR A 197 -70.34 31.60 -2.27
CA THR A 197 -71.31 31.90 -1.19
C THR A 197 -70.53 32.44 0.07
N ALA A 198 -71.22 32.71 1.19
CA ALA A 198 -70.67 33.22 2.47
C ALA A 198 -70.82 32.17 3.60
N ASN A 199 -70.19 32.21 4.79
CA ASN A 199 -69.10 33.02 5.36
C ASN A 199 -68.54 32.28 6.60
N GLY A 200 -67.24 32.42 6.94
CA GLY A 200 -66.66 31.75 8.12
C GLY A 200 -65.26 32.21 8.53
N ALA A 201 -65.17 33.42 9.09
CA ALA A 201 -64.04 34.01 9.86
C ALA A 201 -62.63 34.09 9.22
N ASN A 202 -62.10 35.33 9.19
CA ASN A 202 -60.78 35.68 8.64
C ASN A 202 -59.58 35.14 9.43
N GLY A 203 -58.49 34.86 8.70
CA GLY A 203 -57.13 34.72 9.24
C GLY A 203 -56.07 34.98 8.16
N TYR A 204 -55.77 36.25 7.87
CA TYR A 204 -54.71 36.61 6.92
C TYR A 204 -53.32 36.27 7.46
N PHE A 205 -52.65 35.26 6.91
CA PHE A 205 -51.21 35.10 7.07
C PHE A 205 -50.55 34.63 5.76
N ASN A 206 -49.81 35.53 5.12
CA ASN A 206 -48.75 35.15 4.18
C ASN A 206 -47.69 34.38 4.97
N GLN A 207 -47.65 33.05 4.82
CA GLN A 207 -46.52 32.26 5.30
C GLN A 207 -45.27 32.62 4.48
N ARG A 208 -44.44 33.52 5.01
CA ARG A 208 -43.07 33.69 4.56
C ARG A 208 -42.35 32.36 4.76
N LYS A 209 -41.87 31.76 3.68
CA LYS A 209 -40.90 30.66 3.79
C LYS A 209 -39.59 31.26 4.32
N TYR A 210 -38.99 30.55 5.27
CA TYR A 210 -37.65 30.81 5.78
C TYR A 210 -36.84 29.54 5.58
N LYS A 211 -35.58 29.70 5.19
CA LYS A 211 -34.60 28.63 5.16
C LYS A 211 -33.74 28.74 6.42
N GLU A 212 -33.62 27.66 7.18
CA GLU A 212 -32.61 27.57 8.23
C GLU A 212 -31.26 27.25 7.59
N ILE A 213 -30.23 28.01 7.98
CA ILE A 213 -28.85 27.87 7.52
C ILE A 213 -27.97 27.68 8.76
N ALA A 214 -27.05 26.73 8.73
CA ALA A 214 -26.15 26.47 9.85
C ALA A 214 -25.17 27.64 10.05
N THR A 215 -24.99 28.07 11.31
CA THR A 215 -23.93 29.00 11.71
C THR A 215 -22.75 28.21 12.28
N TYR A 216 -21.55 28.75 12.12
CA TYR A 216 -20.30 28.07 12.50
C TYR A 216 -19.39 29.01 13.30
N ASP A 217 -18.46 28.41 14.04
CA ASP A 217 -17.37 29.12 14.72
C ASP A 217 -16.57 30.00 13.76
N THR A 218 -15.90 31.01 14.31
CA THR A 218 -14.89 31.81 13.59
C THR A 218 -13.59 31.79 14.38
N ILE A 219 -12.53 31.27 13.75
CA ILE A 219 -11.15 31.25 14.29
C ILE A 219 -10.18 31.76 13.23
N ASP A 220 -9.05 32.32 13.66
CA ASP A 220 -8.03 32.83 12.75
C ASP A 220 -7.35 31.71 11.93
N TRP A 221 -6.80 32.08 10.77
CA TRP A 221 -5.92 31.20 10.01
C TRP A 221 -4.61 31.00 10.76
N TYR A 222 -4.08 29.78 10.71
CA TYR A 222 -2.84 29.42 11.38
C TYR A 222 -1.97 28.57 10.46
N ASP A 223 -0.74 29.04 10.20
CA ASP A 223 0.30 28.25 9.53
C ASP A 223 1.24 27.67 10.60
N PRO A 224 1.33 26.34 10.75
CA PRO A 224 2.26 25.73 11.70
C PRO A 224 3.73 25.88 11.27
N ASN A 225 4.03 26.11 9.99
CA ASN A 225 5.39 26.08 9.45
C ASN A 225 6.25 27.30 9.81
N ILE A 226 5.67 28.38 10.35
CA ILE A 226 6.41 29.64 10.64
C ILE A 226 7.25 29.58 11.93
N ARG A 227 7.46 28.39 12.49
CA ARG A 227 8.21 28.14 13.73
C ARG A 227 8.80 26.73 13.78
N ASN A 228 9.69 26.50 14.74
CA ASN A 228 10.22 25.16 15.03
C ASN A 228 9.16 24.28 15.72
N LEU A 229 8.45 23.47 14.94
CA LEU A 229 7.42 22.54 15.43
C LEU A 229 7.96 21.41 16.33
N VAL A 230 9.26 21.10 16.24
CA VAL A 230 9.91 20.12 17.11
C VAL A 230 9.96 20.63 18.56
N ALA A 231 10.21 21.93 18.74
CA ALA A 231 10.22 22.55 20.06
C ALA A 231 8.82 22.68 20.71
N ASP A 232 7.75 22.59 19.92
CA ASP A 232 6.35 22.51 20.41
C ASP A 232 5.93 21.07 20.79
N GLY A 233 6.78 20.09 20.52
CA GLY A 233 6.64 18.73 21.01
C GLY A 233 6.99 18.66 22.50
N LYS A 234 6.13 18.03 23.30
CA LYS A 234 6.65 17.32 24.48
C LYS A 234 7.42 16.12 23.93
N LEU A 235 8.60 15.83 24.47
CA LEU A 235 9.28 14.54 24.21
C LEU A 235 8.27 13.41 24.35
N ALA A 236 8.26 12.49 23.38
CA ALA A 236 7.12 11.61 23.10
C ALA A 236 6.75 10.59 24.20
N LEU A 237 7.36 10.67 25.39
CA LEU A 237 7.16 9.74 26.51
C LEU A 237 7.01 10.49 27.84
N PRO A 238 6.02 10.12 28.70
CA PRO A 238 5.70 10.87 29.92
C PRO A 238 6.87 10.88 30.92
N ALA A 239 7.31 12.08 31.32
CA ALA A 239 8.42 12.27 32.23
C ALA A 239 8.02 12.02 33.69
N SER A 240 8.72 11.12 34.38
CA SER A 240 8.66 11.00 35.83
C SER A 240 9.57 12.05 36.48
N SER A 241 8.94 13.07 37.08
CA SER A 241 9.56 14.15 37.87
C SER A 241 10.38 15.22 37.13
N HIS A 242 10.40 16.44 37.69
CA HIS A 242 10.99 17.63 37.09
C HIS A 242 12.49 17.75 37.36
N SER A 243 13.31 17.47 36.35
CA SER A 243 14.72 17.88 36.26
C SER A 243 15.14 17.84 34.80
N THR A 244 16.04 18.73 34.36
CA THR A 244 16.63 18.70 33.00
C THR A 244 17.49 17.46 32.76
N SER A 245 17.86 16.72 33.81
CA SER A 245 18.47 15.38 33.71
C SER A 245 17.50 14.28 33.24
N ASN A 246 16.19 14.53 33.23
CA ASN A 246 15.16 13.49 33.03
C ASN A 246 14.60 13.45 31.60
N LEU A 247 15.29 14.07 30.64
CA LEU A 247 14.89 14.12 29.22
C LEU A 247 15.66 13.12 28.34
N ILE A 248 16.75 12.55 28.86
CA ILE A 248 17.52 11.48 28.20
C ILE A 248 16.94 10.13 28.60
N ARG A 249 16.73 9.22 27.65
CA ARG A 249 16.22 7.86 27.90
C ARG A 249 17.09 6.80 27.27
N PHE A 250 17.29 5.69 27.99
CA PHE A 250 17.98 4.51 27.52
C PHE A 250 16.99 3.40 27.21
N HIS A 251 16.99 2.94 25.96
CA HIS A 251 16.19 1.81 25.50
C HIS A 251 17.10 0.65 25.14
N SER A 252 16.80 -0.54 25.66
CA SER A 252 17.53 -1.78 25.39
C SER A 252 16.58 -2.98 25.48
N LEU A 253 17.00 -4.13 24.95
CA LEU A 253 16.24 -5.39 25.08
C LEU A 253 15.93 -5.65 26.57
N ASN A 254 14.67 -5.86 26.94
CA ASN A 254 14.32 -6.24 28.31
C ASN A 254 14.88 -7.63 28.70
N ALA A 255 14.95 -7.94 29.99
CA ALA A 255 15.60 -9.17 30.49
C ALA A 255 15.02 -10.48 29.90
N SER A 256 13.71 -10.54 29.63
CA SER A 256 13.07 -11.67 28.95
C SER A 256 13.40 -11.73 27.45
N ALA A 257 13.47 -10.58 26.77
CA ALA A 257 13.90 -10.50 25.38
C ALA A 257 15.38 -10.87 25.22
N GLN A 258 16.27 -10.45 26.14
CA GLN A 258 17.68 -10.86 26.17
C GLN A 258 17.86 -12.37 26.34
N ALA A 259 16.97 -13.04 27.08
CA ALA A 259 17.00 -14.49 27.25
C ALA A 259 16.56 -15.25 25.97
N LEU A 260 15.76 -14.61 25.11
CA LEU A 260 15.29 -15.15 23.82
C LEU A 260 16.16 -14.71 22.63
N GLN A 261 16.87 -13.59 22.75
CA GLN A 261 17.77 -13.01 21.74
C GLN A 261 19.15 -12.72 22.39
N PRO A 262 20.10 -13.67 22.36
CA PRO A 262 21.42 -13.49 22.98
C PRO A 262 22.35 -12.50 22.25
N ASN A 263 21.87 -11.85 21.18
CA ASN A 263 22.67 -11.07 20.23
C ASN A 263 22.89 -9.60 20.63
N ALA A 264 22.84 -9.27 21.92
CA ALA A 264 23.17 -7.91 22.39
C ALA A 264 24.62 -7.54 21.98
N LEU A 265 24.74 -6.50 21.14
CA LEU A 265 26.01 -6.09 20.55
C LEU A 265 26.88 -5.42 21.61
N LYS A 266 28.17 -5.77 21.64
CA LYS A 266 29.13 -5.25 22.63
C LYS A 266 30.24 -4.45 21.98
N HIS A 267 30.47 -3.27 22.53
CA HIS A 267 31.62 -2.44 22.25
C HIS A 267 32.90 -3.14 22.76
N PRO A 268 34.10 -2.93 22.15
CA PRO A 268 35.35 -3.56 22.60
C PRO A 268 35.73 -3.35 24.07
N SER A 269 35.19 -2.34 24.76
CA SER A 269 35.37 -2.13 26.21
C SER A 269 34.42 -2.96 27.09
N GLY A 270 33.50 -3.73 26.51
CA GLY A 270 32.54 -4.60 27.21
C GLY A 270 31.16 -3.98 27.50
N ARG A 271 30.97 -2.66 27.30
CA ARG A 271 29.65 -2.02 27.35
C ARG A 271 28.78 -2.41 26.13
N PRO A 272 27.45 -2.22 26.16
CA PRO A 272 26.62 -2.31 24.96
C PRO A 272 27.12 -1.37 23.86
N VAL A 273 26.95 -1.75 22.60
CA VAL A 273 27.04 -0.80 21.47
C VAL A 273 25.91 0.19 21.60
N ARG A 274 26.22 1.48 21.56
CA ARG A 274 25.28 2.56 21.84
C ARG A 274 25.07 3.46 20.63
N VAL A 275 23.81 3.70 20.29
CA VAL A 275 23.38 4.70 19.31
C VAL A 275 22.75 5.87 20.05
N VAL A 276 23.20 7.10 19.78
CA VAL A 276 22.46 8.30 20.21
C VAL A 276 21.41 8.60 19.16
N CYS A 277 20.14 8.66 19.59
CA CYS A 277 18.99 9.00 18.77
C CYS A 277 18.55 10.43 19.09
N VAL A 278 18.79 11.37 18.17
CA VAL A 278 18.29 12.74 18.30
C VAL A 278 16.81 12.77 17.94
N ASP A 279 15.95 12.95 18.95
CA ASP A 279 14.51 13.10 18.77
C ASP A 279 14.20 14.48 18.18
N VAL A 280 13.92 14.50 16.88
CA VAL A 280 13.36 15.66 16.18
C VAL A 280 11.89 15.48 15.80
N GLY A 281 11.20 14.50 16.40
CA GLY A 281 9.86 14.03 16.01
C GLY A 281 9.79 12.51 15.82
N LEU A 282 10.49 11.77 16.68
CA LEU A 282 10.76 10.34 16.61
C LEU A 282 9.48 9.49 16.56
N LYS A 283 9.38 8.64 15.53
CA LYS A 283 8.45 7.51 15.50
C LYS A 283 8.99 6.31 16.27
N PHE A 284 8.16 5.71 17.12
CA PHE A 284 8.55 4.59 17.97
C PHE A 284 9.06 3.36 17.21
N ASN A 285 8.62 3.09 15.98
CA ASN A 285 9.15 1.94 15.24
C ASN A 285 10.64 2.08 14.89
N GLN A 286 11.21 3.30 14.86
CA GLN A 286 12.66 3.49 14.73
C GLN A 286 13.42 2.92 15.95
N LEU A 287 12.86 3.07 17.16
CA LEU A 287 13.41 2.44 18.37
C LEU A 287 13.30 0.92 18.31
N ARG A 288 12.15 0.38 17.86
CA ARG A 288 11.96 -1.06 17.65
C ARG A 288 12.98 -1.62 16.66
N CYS A 289 13.17 -0.96 15.50
CA CYS A 289 14.13 -1.36 14.47
C CYS A 289 15.58 -1.36 14.96
N LEU A 290 15.99 -0.36 15.77
CA LEU A 290 17.34 -0.28 16.34
C LEU A 290 17.55 -1.32 17.45
N VAL A 291 16.68 -1.39 18.45
CA VAL A 291 16.87 -2.25 19.63
C VAL A 291 16.75 -3.75 19.27
N ASN A 292 15.90 -4.12 18.31
CA ASN A 292 15.85 -5.49 17.78
C ASN A 292 17.15 -5.93 17.07
N ARG A 293 18.02 -4.99 16.70
CA ARG A 293 19.37 -5.24 16.14
C ARG A 293 20.47 -5.27 17.22
N GLY A 294 20.07 -5.28 18.50
CA GLY A 294 20.95 -5.55 19.64
C GLY A 294 21.75 -4.36 20.17
N VAL A 295 21.46 -3.13 19.75
CA VAL A 295 22.06 -1.91 20.31
C VAL A 295 21.26 -1.33 21.48
N GLU A 296 21.95 -0.59 22.34
CA GLU A 296 21.34 0.34 23.30
C GLU A 296 21.10 1.69 22.61
N VAL A 297 19.91 2.26 22.76
CA VAL A 297 19.55 3.56 22.16
C VAL A 297 19.41 4.60 23.26
N GLU A 298 20.21 5.66 23.18
CA GLU A 298 20.14 6.85 24.03
C GLU A 298 19.36 7.95 23.29
N VAL A 299 18.09 8.13 23.64
CA VAL A 299 17.22 9.17 23.05
C VAL A 299 17.52 10.50 23.72
N VAL A 300 17.83 11.52 22.93
CA VAL A 300 18.19 12.87 23.38
C VAL A 300 17.33 13.95 22.69
N PRO A 301 17.05 15.08 23.35
CA PRO A 301 16.33 16.20 22.72
C PRO A 301 17.01 16.78 21.47
N TRP A 302 16.22 17.37 20.58
CA TRP A 302 16.67 18.02 19.34
C TRP A 302 17.80 19.04 19.49
N ASP A 303 17.87 19.74 20.62
CA ASP A 303 18.87 20.78 20.95
C ASP A 303 20.05 20.26 21.78
N TYR A 304 20.10 18.96 22.08
CA TYR A 304 21.18 18.35 22.85
C TYR A 304 22.54 18.43 22.11
N ASN A 305 23.62 18.70 22.86
CA ASN A 305 24.97 18.81 22.30
C ASN A 305 25.69 17.45 22.25
N PHE A 306 25.20 16.56 21.38
CA PHE A 306 25.79 15.23 21.17
C PHE A 306 27.20 15.27 20.57
N ALA A 307 27.56 16.33 19.85
CA ALA A 307 28.87 16.45 19.17
C ALA A 307 30.06 16.24 20.12
N GLN A 308 30.01 16.85 21.31
CA GLN A 308 31.10 16.75 22.30
C GLN A 308 31.33 15.33 22.82
N LEU A 309 30.36 14.43 22.70
CA LEU A 309 30.39 13.05 23.21
C LEU A 309 30.71 12.01 22.12
N ALA A 310 30.80 12.45 20.85
CA ALA A 310 30.99 11.58 19.68
C ALA A 310 32.25 10.72 19.78
N GLY A 311 32.08 9.40 19.65
CA GLY A 311 33.16 8.41 19.74
C GLY A 311 33.78 8.27 21.14
N LYS A 312 33.20 8.87 22.18
CA LYS A 312 33.60 8.71 23.58
C LYS A 312 32.59 7.87 24.33
N GLU A 313 31.32 8.25 24.25
CA GLU A 313 30.23 7.65 25.03
C GLU A 313 29.27 6.82 24.16
N TYR A 314 29.26 7.05 22.85
CA TYR A 314 28.41 6.36 21.89
C TYR A 314 29.12 6.10 20.54
N ASP A 315 28.59 5.16 19.77
CA ASP A 315 29.27 4.53 18.61
C ASP A 315 28.67 4.91 17.26
N GLY A 316 27.44 5.42 17.23
CA GLY A 316 26.77 5.91 16.02
C GLY A 316 25.70 6.96 16.33
N LEU A 317 25.56 7.97 15.46
CA LEU A 317 24.55 9.02 15.58
C LEU A 317 23.37 8.69 14.66
N PHE A 318 22.17 8.68 15.22
CA PHE A 318 20.91 8.54 14.49
C PHE A 318 20.06 9.80 14.69
N ILE A 319 19.44 10.29 13.62
CA ILE A 319 18.61 11.51 13.64
C ILE A 319 17.24 11.15 13.07
N SER A 320 16.19 11.31 13.88
CA SER A 320 14.85 10.81 13.56
C SER A 320 14.16 11.61 12.45
N ASN A 321 12.97 11.14 12.05
CA ASN A 321 11.99 11.93 11.32
C ASN A 321 11.43 13.09 12.18
N GLY A 322 10.61 13.96 11.58
CA GLY A 322 9.88 14.98 12.33
C GLY A 322 9.15 16.04 11.49
N PRO A 323 8.43 16.97 12.14
CA PRO A 323 7.62 18.01 11.51
C PRO A 323 8.36 19.33 11.26
N GLY A 324 7.84 20.14 10.34
CA GLY A 324 8.20 21.56 10.17
C GLY A 324 9.25 21.84 9.09
N ASP A 325 9.73 23.09 9.07
CA ASP A 325 10.80 23.52 8.15
C ASP A 325 12.17 23.31 8.82
N PRO A 326 13.10 22.53 8.20
CA PRO A 326 14.45 22.32 8.72
C PRO A 326 15.27 23.63 8.86
N ALA A 327 14.86 24.73 8.23
CA ALA A 327 15.49 26.04 8.39
C ALA A 327 15.40 26.60 9.83
N PHE A 328 14.39 26.23 10.63
CA PHE A 328 14.26 26.71 12.01
C PHE A 328 15.08 25.92 13.05
N MET A 329 15.89 24.93 12.62
CA MET A 329 16.64 24.03 13.51
C MET A 329 18.16 24.28 13.52
N GLU A 330 18.56 25.56 13.50
CA GLU A 330 19.98 25.95 13.41
C GLU A 330 20.91 25.32 14.47
N SER A 331 20.44 25.13 15.71
CA SER A 331 21.24 24.53 16.80
C SER A 331 21.56 23.07 16.49
N THR A 332 20.57 22.28 16.11
CA THR A 332 20.74 20.89 15.69
C THR A 332 21.65 20.78 14.48
N VAL A 333 21.45 21.64 13.46
CA VAL A 333 22.33 21.69 12.27
C VAL A 333 23.79 21.94 12.67
N LYS A 334 24.06 22.89 13.59
CA LYS A 334 25.43 23.16 14.09
C LYS A 334 26.02 21.97 14.86
N HIS A 335 25.22 21.24 15.65
CA HIS A 335 25.69 20.02 16.34
C HIS A 335 25.96 18.86 15.36
N ILE A 336 25.14 18.69 14.31
CA ILE A 336 25.39 17.71 13.24
C ILE A 336 26.67 18.08 12.49
N GLN A 337 26.84 19.34 12.09
CA GLN A 337 28.02 19.84 11.40
C GLN A 337 29.29 19.55 12.21
N ALA A 338 29.32 19.91 13.50
CA ALA A 338 30.45 19.61 14.37
C ALA A 338 30.74 18.09 14.48
N THR A 339 29.71 17.24 14.46
CA THR A 339 29.88 15.78 14.49
C THR A 339 30.48 15.25 13.17
N ILE A 340 30.05 15.80 12.02
CA ILE A 340 30.62 15.49 10.69
C ILE A 340 32.09 15.93 10.64
N GLU A 341 32.42 17.12 11.16
CA GLU A 341 33.79 17.66 11.23
C GLU A 341 34.72 16.85 12.15
N GLU A 342 34.24 16.43 13.33
CA GLU A 342 35.01 15.56 14.24
C GLU A 342 35.28 14.16 13.65
N ALA A 343 34.36 13.68 12.80
CA ALA A 343 34.50 12.49 11.98
C ALA A 343 34.91 11.20 12.70
N ARG A 344 34.30 10.90 13.86
CA ARG A 344 34.62 9.75 14.72
C ARG A 344 33.70 8.53 14.64
N ILE A 345 32.46 8.71 14.19
CA ILE A 345 31.38 7.72 14.24
C ILE A 345 30.55 7.75 12.95
N PRO A 346 29.88 6.65 12.56
CA PRO A 346 28.85 6.69 11.51
C PRO A 346 27.64 7.54 11.89
N ILE A 347 26.96 8.08 10.87
CA ILE A 347 25.76 8.91 11.04
C ILE A 347 24.68 8.46 10.05
N PHE A 348 23.44 8.29 10.55
CA PHE A 348 22.25 8.00 9.76
C PHE A 348 21.10 8.96 10.08
N GLY A 349 20.50 9.59 9.07
CA GLY A 349 19.34 10.49 9.22
C GLY A 349 18.11 10.02 8.42
N ILE A 350 16.91 10.20 8.98
CA ILE A 350 15.63 9.85 8.35
C ILE A 350 14.75 11.10 8.21
N CYS A 351 14.14 11.31 7.05
CA CYS A 351 13.16 12.38 6.78
C CYS A 351 13.65 13.79 7.18
N LEU A 352 13.20 14.35 8.31
CA LEU A 352 13.73 15.61 8.83
C LEU A 352 15.22 15.49 9.17
N GLY A 353 15.67 14.39 9.78
CA GLY A 353 17.09 14.12 10.03
C GLY A 353 17.94 14.05 8.75
N HIS A 354 17.37 13.62 7.63
CA HIS A 354 18.01 13.71 6.32
C HIS A 354 18.19 15.17 5.86
N GLN A 355 17.15 15.98 5.97
CA GLN A 355 17.19 17.40 5.61
C GLN A 355 18.16 18.19 6.51
N LEU A 356 18.18 17.91 7.81
CA LEU A 356 19.12 18.52 8.76
C LEU A 356 20.57 18.11 8.48
N MET A 357 20.81 16.86 8.09
CA MET A 357 22.14 16.40 7.65
C MET A 357 22.59 17.11 6.36
N ALA A 358 21.70 17.26 5.38
CA ALA A 358 22.01 17.99 4.15
C ALA A 358 22.34 19.46 4.42
N ARG A 359 21.58 20.14 5.29
CA ARG A 359 21.88 21.52 5.72
C ARG A 359 23.20 21.62 6.49
N ALA A 360 23.54 20.61 7.30
CA ALA A 360 24.82 20.55 8.02
C ALA A 360 26.02 20.28 7.09
N ALA A 361 25.80 19.61 5.96
CA ALA A 361 26.79 19.51 4.88
C ALA A 361 26.93 20.83 4.09
N GLY A 362 25.86 21.64 4.03
CA GLY A 362 25.84 22.95 3.35
C GLY A 362 24.88 23.04 2.15
N ALA A 363 23.97 22.08 1.98
CA ALA A 363 22.93 22.11 0.95
C ALA A 363 21.65 22.83 1.41
N ASP A 364 20.91 23.39 0.46
CA ASP A 364 19.62 24.05 0.69
C ASP A 364 18.46 23.05 0.82
N THR A 365 17.37 23.52 1.41
CA THR A 365 16.09 22.80 1.54
C THR A 365 14.94 23.65 1.02
N LEU A 366 14.00 23.03 0.31
CA LEU A 366 12.92 23.69 -0.43
C LEU A 366 11.56 23.22 0.11
N LYS A 367 10.57 24.12 0.27
CA LYS A 367 9.17 23.69 0.44
C LYS A 367 8.68 23.08 -0.89
N MET A 368 8.22 21.84 -0.83
CA MET A 368 7.62 21.17 -1.98
C MET A 368 6.21 21.70 -2.23
N LYS A 369 5.73 21.64 -3.48
CA LYS A 369 4.40 22.16 -3.85
C LYS A 369 3.29 21.60 -2.96
N PHE A 370 3.22 20.28 -2.77
CA PHE A 370 2.26 19.60 -1.90
C PHE A 370 2.87 18.46 -1.06
N GLY A 371 4.20 18.28 -1.13
CA GLY A 371 4.94 17.22 -0.43
C GLY A 371 4.72 15.80 -0.98
N ASN A 372 5.56 14.87 -0.55
CA ASN A 372 5.38 13.45 -0.79
C ASN A 372 4.81 12.79 0.49
N ARG A 373 3.62 12.21 0.37
CA ARG A 373 2.80 11.69 1.48
C ARG A 373 2.01 10.46 1.07
N GLY A 374 2.45 9.28 1.50
CA GLY A 374 1.88 8.01 1.03
C GLY A 374 2.74 6.81 1.33
N HIS A 375 2.18 5.61 1.13
CA HIS A 375 2.86 4.33 1.38
C HIS A 375 3.34 3.66 0.08
N ASN A 376 3.22 4.36 -1.04
CA ASN A 376 3.35 3.82 -2.39
C ASN A 376 4.36 4.59 -3.26
N ILE A 377 5.33 5.27 -2.63
CA ILE A 377 6.21 6.22 -3.31
C ILE A 377 7.52 5.53 -3.71
N PRO A 378 7.87 5.49 -5.02
CA PRO A 378 9.03 4.77 -5.51
C PRO A 378 10.33 5.55 -5.43
N CYS A 379 11.34 4.96 -4.81
CA CYS A 379 12.69 5.51 -4.69
C CYS A 379 13.69 4.59 -5.39
N THR A 380 14.38 5.09 -6.42
CA THR A 380 15.47 4.36 -7.09
C THR A 380 16.80 4.63 -6.38
N ASN A 381 17.48 3.56 -5.95
CA ASN A 381 18.85 3.61 -5.46
C ASN A 381 19.79 3.83 -6.65
N LEU A 382 20.54 4.93 -6.67
CA LEU A 382 21.42 5.28 -7.79
C LEU A 382 22.68 4.41 -7.89
N LEU A 383 23.05 3.66 -6.85
CA LEU A 383 24.22 2.79 -6.85
C LEU A 383 23.94 1.45 -7.53
N SER A 384 22.80 0.83 -7.23
CA SER A 384 22.40 -0.48 -7.75
C SER A 384 21.41 -0.42 -8.91
N GLY A 385 20.71 0.72 -9.08
CA GLY A 385 19.59 0.88 -10.02
C GLY A 385 18.25 0.32 -9.52
N LYS A 386 18.23 -0.33 -8.34
CA LYS A 386 17.05 -0.97 -7.77
C LYS A 386 16.07 0.07 -7.21
N CYS A 387 14.80 -0.09 -7.53
CA CYS A 387 13.69 0.73 -7.05
C CYS A 387 12.93 0.02 -5.92
N TYR A 388 12.64 0.79 -4.87
CA TYR A 388 11.93 0.34 -3.68
C TYR A 388 10.64 1.15 -3.52
N ILE A 389 9.59 0.54 -2.99
CA ILE A 389 8.39 1.27 -2.56
C ILE A 389 8.60 1.71 -1.11
N THR A 390 8.26 2.97 -0.83
CA THR A 390 8.58 3.60 0.45
C THR A 390 7.37 4.29 1.06
N SER A 391 7.36 4.35 2.40
CA SER A 391 6.46 5.21 3.17
C SER A 391 7.10 6.58 3.37
N GLN A 392 6.37 7.65 3.08
CA GLN A 392 6.86 9.02 3.19
C GLN A 392 5.82 9.96 3.78
N ASN A 393 6.29 10.94 4.55
CA ASN A 393 5.49 12.07 5.00
C ASN A 393 6.34 13.34 5.18
N HIS A 394 6.58 14.07 4.10
CA HIS A 394 7.33 15.33 4.17
C HIS A 394 6.79 16.42 3.24
N GLY A 395 6.92 17.68 3.69
CA GLY A 395 6.54 18.88 2.94
C GLY A 395 7.73 19.68 2.39
N TYR A 396 8.96 19.30 2.74
CA TYR A 396 10.21 19.92 2.32
C TYR A 396 11.14 18.86 1.72
N ALA A 397 12.05 19.24 0.83
CA ALA A 397 13.05 18.33 0.24
C ALA A 397 14.42 19.00 0.15
N VAL A 398 15.47 18.19 0.09
CA VAL A 398 16.85 18.65 -0.15
C VAL A 398 17.02 19.09 -1.61
N ASN A 399 17.68 20.22 -1.83
CA ASN A 399 18.04 20.68 -3.16
C ASN A 399 19.35 20.02 -3.63
N ALA A 400 19.23 18.93 -4.41
CA ALA A 400 20.38 18.16 -4.89
C ALA A 400 21.43 19.00 -5.65
N ASP A 401 21.00 20.02 -6.39
CA ASP A 401 21.88 20.94 -7.14
C ASP A 401 22.84 21.74 -6.25
N THR A 402 22.56 21.82 -4.93
CA THR A 402 23.38 22.53 -3.94
C THR A 402 24.27 21.61 -3.10
N LEU A 403 24.28 20.29 -3.38
CA LEU A 403 25.11 19.35 -2.64
C LEU A 403 26.62 19.62 -2.86
N PRO A 404 27.43 19.70 -1.79
CA PRO A 404 28.88 19.74 -1.89
C PRO A 404 29.45 18.48 -2.57
N LYS A 405 30.66 18.59 -3.16
CA LYS A 405 31.28 17.53 -3.98
C LYS A 405 31.67 16.26 -3.22
N ASP A 406 31.77 16.34 -1.90
CA ASP A 406 31.99 15.24 -0.97
C ASP A 406 30.70 14.46 -0.64
N TRP A 407 29.54 14.94 -1.13
CA TRP A 407 28.25 14.27 -1.06
C TRP A 407 27.75 13.87 -2.45
N SER A 408 26.98 12.80 -2.49
CA SER A 408 26.23 12.39 -3.67
C SER A 408 24.82 11.99 -3.29
N GLU A 409 23.90 12.10 -4.23
CA GLU A 409 22.60 11.44 -4.12
C GLU A 409 22.79 9.92 -3.93
N LEU A 410 21.88 9.32 -3.17
CA LEU A 410 21.81 7.89 -2.90
C LEU A 410 20.49 7.31 -3.41
N PHE A 411 19.37 7.97 -3.13
CA PHE A 411 18.06 7.64 -3.65
C PHE A 411 17.43 8.87 -4.34
N VAL A 412 16.66 8.63 -5.39
CA VAL A 412 15.88 9.65 -6.11
C VAL A 412 14.47 9.13 -6.36
N ASN A 413 13.48 10.02 -6.28
CA ASN A 413 12.08 9.72 -6.52
C ASN A 413 11.86 9.37 -8.00
N ALA A 414 11.26 8.21 -8.29
CA ALA A 414 11.05 7.77 -9.67
C ALA A 414 9.87 8.47 -10.38
N ASN A 415 9.16 9.39 -9.71
CA ASN A 415 8.01 10.10 -10.25
C ASN A 415 8.21 11.60 -10.44
N ASP A 416 8.83 12.29 -9.48
CA ASP A 416 9.06 13.75 -9.53
C ASP A 416 10.53 14.17 -9.49
N HIS A 417 11.44 13.20 -9.35
CA HIS A 417 12.90 13.39 -9.26
C HIS A 417 13.37 14.22 -8.06
N SER A 418 12.59 14.35 -6.97
CA SER A 418 13.13 14.89 -5.72
C SER A 418 14.24 13.99 -5.16
N ASN A 419 15.17 14.59 -4.43
CA ASN A 419 16.17 13.83 -3.68
C ASN A 419 15.46 13.01 -2.58
N GLU A 420 15.79 11.73 -2.51
CA GLU A 420 15.22 10.79 -1.53
C GLU A 420 16.27 10.25 -0.56
N GLY A 421 17.49 10.76 -0.64
CA GLY A 421 18.61 10.37 0.20
C GLY A 421 19.96 10.81 -0.36
N ILE A 422 20.92 10.97 0.55
CA ILE A 422 22.31 11.33 0.23
C ILE A 422 23.29 10.44 0.97
N ARG A 423 24.52 10.38 0.47
CA ARG A 423 25.66 9.77 1.16
C ARG A 423 26.92 10.61 0.99
N HIS A 424 27.86 10.46 1.90
CA HIS A 424 29.20 10.99 1.73
C HIS A 424 30.05 10.04 0.85
N VAL A 425 30.89 10.57 -0.03
CA VAL A 425 31.64 9.78 -1.03
C VAL A 425 32.80 8.98 -0.44
N SER A 426 33.34 9.43 0.70
CA SER A 426 34.50 8.84 1.40
C SER A 426 34.33 8.65 2.92
N ARG A 427 33.10 8.73 3.46
CA ARG A 427 32.84 8.63 4.91
C ARG A 427 31.57 7.80 5.18
N PRO A 428 31.42 7.18 6.36
CA PRO A 428 30.27 6.35 6.70
C PRO A 428 29.03 7.18 7.10
N TYR A 429 28.64 8.12 6.24
CA TYR A 429 27.47 8.99 6.43
C TYR A 429 26.47 8.76 5.31
N PHE A 430 25.22 8.57 5.68
CA PHE A 430 24.10 8.52 4.74
C PHE A 430 22.81 8.97 5.40
N SER A 431 21.82 9.31 4.59
CA SER A 431 20.48 9.63 5.07
C SER A 431 19.44 9.40 3.97
N VAL A 432 18.18 9.21 4.36
CA VAL A 432 17.05 8.98 3.45
C VAL A 432 15.86 9.87 3.82
N GLN A 433 15.15 10.36 2.80
CA GLN A 433 14.01 11.25 2.97
C GLN A 433 12.73 10.49 3.35
N PHE A 434 12.63 9.23 2.93
CA PHE A 434 11.57 8.30 3.29
C PHE A 434 11.79 7.64 4.66
N HIS A 435 10.78 6.89 5.12
CA HIS A 435 10.73 6.25 6.44
C HIS A 435 10.95 4.73 6.32
N PRO A 436 12.19 4.22 6.41
CA PRO A 436 12.47 2.78 6.35
C PRO A 436 11.88 1.98 7.51
N GLU A 437 11.55 2.63 8.64
CA GLU A 437 10.78 2.02 9.72
C GLU A 437 9.33 1.73 9.34
N SER A 438 8.83 2.32 8.24
CA SER A 438 7.43 2.17 7.80
C SER A 438 6.44 2.59 8.91
N ALA A 439 5.51 1.72 9.32
CA ALA A 439 4.52 1.96 10.38
C ALA A 439 3.84 3.35 10.25
N PRO A 440 2.93 3.54 9.29
CA PRO A 440 2.39 2.54 8.36
C PRO A 440 3.22 2.38 7.08
N GLY A 441 2.95 1.32 6.31
CA GLY A 441 3.47 1.11 4.95
C GLY A 441 4.53 0.00 4.77
N PRO A 442 5.18 -0.05 3.59
CA PRO A 442 5.96 -1.22 3.15
C PRO A 442 7.38 -1.26 3.71
N ARG A 443 7.73 -2.38 4.35
CA ARG A 443 9.03 -2.64 5.00
C ARG A 443 10.19 -2.93 4.04
N ASP A 444 10.08 -2.53 2.77
CA ASP A 444 11.03 -2.89 1.69
C ASP A 444 12.42 -2.27 1.90
N THR A 445 12.56 -1.28 2.77
CA THR A 445 13.79 -0.54 3.05
C THR A 445 14.30 -0.66 4.49
N GLU A 446 13.72 -1.53 5.32
CA GLU A 446 14.16 -1.72 6.72
C GLU A 446 15.64 -2.16 6.83
N PHE A 447 16.18 -2.79 5.78
CA PHE A 447 17.59 -3.18 5.66
C PHE A 447 18.58 -2.00 5.84
N LEU A 448 18.14 -0.76 5.72
CA LEU A 448 18.98 0.41 5.99
C LEU A 448 19.39 0.51 7.47
N PHE A 449 18.59 -0.02 8.40
CA PHE A 449 19.00 -0.18 9.79
C PHE A 449 20.11 -1.24 9.92
N ASP A 450 20.06 -2.35 9.17
CA ASP A 450 21.14 -3.34 9.14
C ASP A 450 22.44 -2.74 8.58
N VAL A 451 22.35 -1.93 7.52
CA VAL A 451 23.49 -1.18 6.95
C VAL A 451 24.10 -0.24 8.00
N PHE A 452 23.28 0.52 8.74
CA PHE A 452 23.77 1.43 9.77
C PHE A 452 24.48 0.68 10.91
N ILE A 453 23.85 -0.36 11.47
CA ILE A 453 24.45 -1.15 12.57
C ILE A 453 25.71 -1.88 12.11
N GLN A 454 25.73 -2.47 10.91
CA GLN A 454 26.94 -3.10 10.36
C GLN A 454 28.07 -2.09 10.18
N THR A 455 27.75 -0.86 9.73
CA THR A 455 28.74 0.21 9.56
C THR A 455 29.37 0.63 10.90
N ILE A 456 28.59 0.71 11.98
CA ILE A 456 29.10 0.91 13.35
C ILE A 456 30.03 -0.25 13.73
N MET A 457 29.59 -1.50 13.56
CA MET A 457 30.37 -2.68 13.92
C MET A 457 31.68 -2.79 13.14
N ASP A 458 31.74 -2.31 11.90
CA ASP A 458 32.96 -2.30 11.10
C ASP A 458 33.93 -1.19 11.54
N VAL A 459 33.43 0.00 11.90
CA VAL A 459 34.24 1.08 12.49
C VAL A 459 34.83 0.68 13.85
N LEU A 460 34.06 -0.04 14.68
CA LEU A 460 34.54 -0.56 15.96
C LEU A 460 35.62 -1.65 15.82
N LYS A 461 35.67 -2.36 14.68
CA LYS A 461 36.71 -3.36 14.36
C LYS A 461 37.95 -2.73 13.72
N ASP A 462 37.76 -1.78 12.80
CA ASP A 462 38.84 -1.05 12.12
C ASP A 462 38.44 0.43 11.94
N SER A 463 39.06 1.30 12.73
CA SER A 463 38.79 2.75 12.69
C SER A 463 39.11 3.40 11.34
N LYS A 464 39.88 2.74 10.45
CA LYS A 464 40.08 3.20 9.06
C LYS A 464 38.79 3.20 8.25
N LYS A 465 37.76 2.45 8.66
CA LYS A 465 36.42 2.48 8.07
C LYS A 465 35.75 3.86 8.16
N MET A 466 36.18 4.72 9.10
CA MET A 466 35.79 6.14 9.11
C MET A 466 36.29 6.95 7.90
N GLN A 467 37.12 6.37 7.02
CA GLN A 467 37.61 6.97 5.77
C GLN A 467 37.12 6.21 4.53
N GLN A 468 36.01 5.48 4.65
CA GLN A 468 35.36 4.75 3.55
C GLN A 468 33.87 5.14 3.47
N PRO A 469 33.26 5.16 2.26
CA PRO A 469 31.82 5.31 2.14
C PRO A 469 31.08 4.12 2.75
N VAL A 470 29.80 4.33 3.08
CA VAL A 470 28.87 3.26 3.46
C VAL A 470 28.75 2.24 2.32
N SER A 471 28.81 0.94 2.66
CA SER A 471 28.53 -0.15 1.72
C SER A 471 27.06 -0.53 1.81
N PHE A 472 26.38 -0.58 0.66
CA PHE A 472 24.98 -1.01 0.56
C PHE A 472 24.91 -2.43 -0.02
N PRO A 473 23.85 -3.21 0.28
CA PRO A 473 23.69 -4.56 -0.25
C PRO A 473 23.29 -4.55 -1.74
N GLY A 474 23.77 -5.57 -2.46
CA GLY A 474 23.56 -5.74 -3.91
C GLY A 474 24.78 -5.37 -4.74
N ASP A 475 24.79 -5.80 -5.99
CA ASP A 475 25.81 -5.43 -6.98
C ASP A 475 25.58 -4.00 -7.51
N ASP A 476 26.56 -3.45 -8.24
CA ASP A 476 26.40 -2.12 -8.84
C ASP A 476 25.44 -2.10 -10.06
N ILE A 477 25.02 -0.91 -10.47
CA ILE A 477 24.08 -0.72 -11.58
C ILE A 477 24.57 -1.28 -12.93
N ALA A 478 25.89 -1.32 -13.18
CA ALA A 478 26.45 -1.88 -14.41
C ALA A 478 26.45 -3.42 -14.35
N GLU A 479 26.82 -4.00 -13.20
CA GLU A 479 26.75 -5.43 -12.94
C GLU A 479 25.31 -5.96 -13.01
N ASN A 480 24.34 -5.27 -12.39
CA ASN A 480 22.92 -5.63 -12.45
C ASN A 480 22.38 -5.60 -13.89
N ARG A 481 22.69 -4.53 -14.65
CA ARG A 481 22.30 -4.42 -16.07
C ARG A 481 22.96 -5.50 -16.95
N ALA A 482 24.19 -5.91 -16.64
CA ALA A 482 24.89 -6.97 -17.36
C ALA A 482 24.33 -8.37 -17.07
N LYS A 483 23.79 -8.62 -15.86
CA LYS A 483 23.15 -9.90 -15.50
C LYS A 483 21.83 -10.11 -16.24
N ASN A 484 21.02 -9.06 -16.39
CA ASN A 484 19.69 -9.13 -17.03
C ASN A 484 19.52 -8.07 -18.12
N PRO A 485 20.23 -8.18 -19.27
CA PRO A 485 20.12 -7.21 -20.34
C PRO A 485 18.71 -7.23 -20.97
N VAL A 486 18.26 -6.08 -21.47
CA VAL A 486 17.00 -5.94 -22.22
C VAL A 486 17.05 -6.82 -23.47
N LEU A 487 15.98 -7.56 -23.70
CA LEU A 487 15.84 -8.50 -24.81
C LEU A 487 15.21 -7.79 -26.02
N HIS A 488 15.80 -8.00 -27.20
CA HIS A 488 15.33 -7.44 -28.47
C HIS A 488 15.00 -8.54 -29.51
N PRO A 489 14.04 -9.45 -29.22
CA PRO A 489 13.58 -10.44 -30.20
C PRO A 489 12.88 -9.72 -31.37
N LYS A 490 13.05 -10.21 -32.60
CA LYS A 490 12.42 -9.63 -33.80
C LYS A 490 11.02 -10.21 -34.02
N LYS A 491 10.81 -11.47 -33.64
CA LYS A 491 9.53 -12.18 -33.73
C LYS A 491 9.22 -12.93 -32.45
N VAL A 492 8.03 -12.68 -31.89
CA VAL A 492 7.53 -13.35 -30.68
C VAL A 492 6.24 -14.12 -30.99
N LEU A 493 6.17 -15.35 -30.48
CA LEU A 493 4.98 -16.19 -30.50
C LEU A 493 4.19 -16.02 -29.19
N VAL A 494 2.91 -15.68 -29.29
CA VAL A 494 1.98 -15.57 -28.16
C VAL A 494 0.97 -16.73 -28.22
N LEU A 495 0.80 -17.45 -27.12
CA LEU A 495 -0.20 -18.50 -26.99
C LEU A 495 -1.48 -17.94 -26.36
N GLY A 496 -2.62 -18.07 -27.05
CA GLY A 496 -3.95 -17.77 -26.51
C GLY A 496 -4.51 -18.92 -25.64
N SER A 497 -5.68 -18.71 -25.04
CA SER A 497 -6.33 -19.69 -24.16
C SER A 497 -7.16 -20.77 -24.85
N GLY A 498 -7.46 -20.61 -26.14
CA GLY A 498 -8.38 -21.50 -26.84
C GLY A 498 -9.85 -21.23 -26.52
N GLY A 499 -10.64 -22.30 -26.44
CA GLY A 499 -12.08 -22.21 -26.18
C GLY A 499 -12.39 -21.74 -24.76
N LEU A 500 -13.49 -21.01 -24.60
CA LEU A 500 -13.97 -20.57 -23.28
C LEU A 500 -14.55 -21.76 -22.50
N SER A 501 -14.21 -21.88 -21.23
CA SER A 501 -14.77 -22.86 -20.29
C SER A 501 -14.98 -22.23 -18.91
N ILE A 502 -15.74 -22.90 -18.04
CA ILE A 502 -15.90 -22.45 -16.64
C ILE A 502 -14.51 -22.44 -15.98
N GLY A 503 -14.13 -21.29 -15.41
CA GLY A 503 -12.80 -21.07 -14.83
C GLY A 503 -11.71 -20.58 -15.80
N GLN A 504 -11.92 -20.62 -17.11
CA GLN A 504 -11.00 -20.09 -18.14
C GLN A 504 -11.78 -19.36 -19.25
N ALA A 505 -11.99 -18.06 -19.07
CA ALA A 505 -12.88 -17.23 -19.87
C ALA A 505 -12.17 -16.06 -20.59
N GLY A 506 -12.84 -14.90 -20.71
CA GLY A 506 -12.41 -13.76 -21.52
C GLY A 506 -11.23 -12.94 -20.96
N GLU A 507 -10.79 -13.22 -19.73
CA GLU A 507 -9.60 -12.62 -19.12
C GLU A 507 -8.33 -12.84 -19.97
N PHE A 508 -8.22 -13.97 -20.66
CA PHE A 508 -7.07 -14.30 -21.51
C PHE A 508 -7.13 -13.66 -22.90
N ASP A 509 -8.32 -13.35 -23.40
CA ASP A 509 -8.51 -12.49 -24.59
C ASP A 509 -7.97 -11.08 -24.29
N TYR A 510 -8.34 -10.52 -23.13
CA TYR A 510 -7.78 -9.26 -22.64
C TYR A 510 -6.26 -9.34 -22.46
N SER A 511 -5.76 -10.28 -21.66
CA SER A 511 -4.34 -10.36 -21.30
C SER A 511 -3.43 -10.61 -22.51
N GLY A 512 -3.79 -11.56 -23.37
CA GLY A 512 -3.06 -11.81 -24.61
C GLY A 512 -3.10 -10.64 -25.59
N SER A 513 -4.20 -9.88 -25.63
CA SER A 513 -4.29 -8.65 -26.43
C SER A 513 -3.40 -7.52 -25.89
N GLN A 514 -3.18 -7.44 -24.57
CA GLN A 514 -2.27 -6.48 -23.97
C GLN A 514 -0.80 -6.83 -24.24
N ALA A 515 -0.44 -8.11 -24.19
CA ALA A 515 0.90 -8.57 -24.54
C ALA A 515 1.27 -8.21 -26.00
N ILE A 516 0.34 -8.43 -26.94
CA ILE A 516 0.52 -8.05 -28.35
C ILE A 516 0.74 -6.53 -28.50
N LYS A 517 0.02 -5.69 -27.74
CA LYS A 517 0.23 -4.23 -27.74
C LYS A 517 1.60 -3.84 -27.20
N ALA A 518 2.01 -4.42 -26.07
CA ALA A 518 3.31 -4.15 -25.47
C ALA A 518 4.46 -4.50 -26.43
N LEU A 519 4.38 -5.65 -27.11
CA LEU A 519 5.33 -6.10 -28.13
C LEU A 519 5.36 -5.16 -29.34
N LYS A 520 4.21 -4.69 -29.81
CA LYS A 520 4.12 -3.78 -30.98
C LYS A 520 4.71 -2.41 -30.71
N GLU A 521 4.61 -1.90 -29.48
CA GLU A 521 5.32 -0.67 -29.09
C GLU A 521 6.84 -0.82 -29.11
N GLU A 522 7.37 -2.00 -28.80
CA GLU A 522 8.81 -2.32 -28.93
C GLU A 522 9.21 -2.69 -30.38
N GLY A 523 8.30 -2.56 -31.36
CA GLY A 523 8.57 -2.85 -32.77
C GLY A 523 8.68 -4.34 -33.12
N ILE A 524 8.21 -5.23 -32.24
CA ILE A 524 8.38 -6.69 -32.36
C ILE A 524 7.25 -7.30 -33.20
N TYR A 525 7.60 -8.18 -34.15
CA TYR A 525 6.61 -8.91 -34.97
C TYR A 525 5.87 -9.97 -34.15
N THR A 526 4.54 -9.93 -34.16
CA THR A 526 3.69 -10.77 -33.32
C THR A 526 3.02 -11.91 -34.10
N VAL A 527 3.28 -13.16 -33.68
CA VAL A 527 2.54 -14.34 -34.11
C VAL A 527 1.63 -14.80 -32.98
N LEU A 528 0.35 -15.05 -33.26
CA LEU A 528 -0.62 -15.58 -32.31
C LEU A 528 -1.09 -16.97 -32.72
N ILE A 529 -1.19 -17.90 -31.76
CA ILE A 529 -2.00 -19.12 -31.92
C ILE A 529 -3.21 -19.03 -30.99
N ASN A 530 -4.41 -18.98 -31.56
CA ASN A 530 -5.66 -19.09 -30.81
C ASN A 530 -6.77 -19.66 -31.73
N PRO A 531 -7.36 -20.83 -31.44
CA PRO A 531 -8.45 -21.41 -32.24
C PRO A 531 -9.80 -20.70 -32.05
N ASN A 532 -9.95 -19.85 -31.03
CA ASN A 532 -11.21 -19.18 -30.73
C ASN A 532 -11.40 -17.93 -31.61
N ILE A 533 -12.13 -18.12 -32.70
CA ILE A 533 -12.52 -17.09 -33.69
C ILE A 533 -13.37 -15.95 -33.13
N ALA A 534 -13.87 -16.04 -31.90
CA ALA A 534 -14.75 -15.05 -31.27
C ALA A 534 -14.01 -14.15 -30.26
N THR A 535 -12.71 -13.94 -30.44
CA THR A 535 -11.85 -13.15 -29.54
C THR A 535 -11.40 -11.83 -30.17
N ILE A 536 -11.26 -10.79 -29.37
CA ILE A 536 -10.61 -9.55 -29.81
C ILE A 536 -9.14 -9.80 -30.17
N GLN A 537 -8.47 -10.70 -29.46
CA GLN A 537 -7.09 -11.15 -29.69
C GLN A 537 -6.81 -11.56 -31.14
N THR A 538 -7.80 -12.18 -31.81
CA THR A 538 -7.70 -12.66 -33.20
C THR A 538 -8.20 -11.68 -34.26
N SER A 539 -8.59 -10.46 -33.85
CA SER A 539 -9.04 -9.40 -34.77
C SER A 539 -7.94 -8.94 -35.73
N GLN A 540 -8.32 -8.65 -36.97
CA GLN A 540 -7.40 -8.22 -38.02
C GLN A 540 -6.59 -6.98 -37.60
N GLY A 541 -5.27 -7.07 -37.74
CA GLY A 541 -4.33 -5.98 -37.43
C GLY A 541 -3.88 -5.91 -35.97
N LEU A 542 -4.50 -6.65 -35.04
CA LEU A 542 -4.03 -6.69 -33.66
C LEU A 542 -2.71 -7.45 -33.56
N ALA A 543 -2.69 -8.75 -33.87
CA ALA A 543 -1.45 -9.49 -34.16
C ALA A 543 -1.07 -9.35 -35.65
N ASP A 544 0.22 -9.52 -35.97
CA ASP A 544 0.72 -9.43 -37.36
C ASP A 544 0.46 -10.72 -38.14
N LYS A 545 0.40 -11.86 -37.45
CA LYS A 545 -0.07 -13.14 -37.99
C LYS A 545 -0.86 -13.94 -36.96
N VAL A 546 -2.00 -14.49 -37.36
CA VAL A 546 -2.88 -15.32 -36.52
C VAL A 546 -2.99 -16.73 -37.09
N TYR A 547 -2.84 -17.72 -36.23
CA TYR A 547 -3.06 -19.14 -36.50
C TYR A 547 -4.28 -19.64 -35.71
N PHE A 548 -5.36 -19.95 -36.43
CA PHE A 548 -6.55 -20.63 -35.89
C PHE A 548 -6.29 -22.14 -35.77
N LEU A 549 -5.34 -22.52 -34.91
CA LEU A 549 -4.92 -23.89 -34.64
C LEU A 549 -5.10 -24.22 -33.15
N PRO A 550 -5.30 -25.51 -32.77
CA PRO A 550 -5.33 -25.91 -31.37
C PRO A 550 -4.06 -25.50 -30.62
N VAL A 551 -4.21 -24.98 -29.40
CA VAL A 551 -3.09 -24.67 -28.51
C VAL A 551 -2.65 -25.96 -27.82
N ASN A 552 -1.78 -26.72 -28.50
CA ASN A 552 -1.14 -27.92 -27.95
C ASN A 552 0.30 -28.04 -28.49
N ALA A 553 1.12 -28.88 -27.83
CA ALA A 553 2.53 -29.04 -28.18
C ALA A 553 2.77 -29.35 -29.68
N ASP A 554 1.93 -30.18 -30.30
CA ASP A 554 2.12 -30.60 -31.69
C ASP A 554 1.89 -29.48 -32.72
N PHE A 555 0.84 -28.66 -32.54
CA PHE A 555 0.60 -27.53 -33.42
C PHE A 555 1.55 -26.37 -33.13
N VAL A 556 1.88 -26.12 -31.86
CA VAL A 556 2.83 -25.07 -31.47
C VAL A 556 4.24 -25.40 -32.01
N ARG A 557 4.71 -26.64 -31.89
CA ARG A 557 5.97 -27.11 -32.48
C ARG A 557 6.00 -26.96 -34.01
N LYS A 558 4.88 -27.18 -34.70
CA LYS A 558 4.77 -26.94 -36.17
C LYS A 558 4.85 -25.46 -36.52
N VAL A 559 4.16 -24.59 -35.77
CA VAL A 559 4.21 -23.14 -35.99
C VAL A 559 5.60 -22.59 -35.68
N ILE A 560 6.27 -23.04 -34.61
CA ILE A 560 7.66 -22.68 -34.31
C ILE A 560 8.58 -23.03 -35.49
N LYS A 561 8.51 -24.25 -36.03
CA LYS A 561 9.33 -24.68 -37.17
C LYS A 561 9.06 -23.89 -38.45
N GLN A 562 7.82 -23.43 -38.65
CA GLN A 562 7.40 -22.63 -39.81
C GLN A 562 7.77 -21.15 -39.70
N GLU A 563 7.51 -20.54 -38.54
CA GLU A 563 7.65 -19.09 -38.33
C GLU A 563 9.03 -18.69 -37.82
N LYS A 564 9.75 -19.59 -37.16
CA LYS A 564 11.03 -19.34 -36.49
C LYS A 564 10.98 -18.07 -35.61
N PRO A 565 10.08 -18.03 -34.61
CA PRO A 565 10.08 -16.94 -33.63
C PRO A 565 11.38 -17.01 -32.82
N ASP A 566 11.93 -15.86 -32.45
CA ASP A 566 13.10 -15.81 -31.56
C ASP A 566 12.69 -16.15 -30.12
N ALA A 567 11.44 -15.86 -29.74
CA ALA A 567 10.94 -16.09 -28.38
C ALA A 567 9.42 -16.36 -28.29
N ILE A 568 8.95 -16.85 -27.14
CA ILE A 568 7.57 -17.27 -26.88
C ILE A 568 7.04 -16.85 -25.50
N TYR A 569 5.75 -16.49 -25.42
CA TYR A 569 5.00 -16.33 -24.17
C TYR A 569 4.03 -17.49 -23.93
N CYS A 570 4.17 -18.15 -22.77
CA CYS A 570 3.27 -19.22 -22.30
C CYS A 570 2.31 -18.76 -21.19
N THR A 571 2.61 -17.66 -20.48
CA THR A 571 1.92 -17.20 -19.25
C THR A 571 0.66 -16.35 -19.48
N PHE A 572 0.26 -16.13 -20.74
CA PHE A 572 -0.85 -15.23 -21.12
C PHE A 572 -2.14 -15.94 -21.57
N GLY A 573 -2.08 -17.25 -21.81
CA GLY A 573 -3.20 -18.05 -22.34
C GLY A 573 -3.77 -19.06 -21.34
N GLY A 574 -3.74 -18.74 -20.04
CA GLY A 574 -4.28 -19.61 -18.99
C GLY A 574 -3.59 -20.97 -18.93
N GLN A 575 -4.31 -21.98 -18.43
CA GLN A 575 -3.74 -23.31 -18.19
C GLN A 575 -3.33 -24.00 -19.49
N THR A 576 -4.08 -23.77 -20.58
CA THR A 576 -3.82 -24.38 -21.88
C THR A 576 -2.47 -23.95 -22.46
N ALA A 577 -2.12 -22.66 -22.34
CA ALA A 577 -0.82 -22.16 -22.78
C ALA A 577 0.34 -22.59 -21.85
N LEU A 578 0.12 -22.60 -20.53
CA LEU A 578 1.11 -23.12 -19.58
C LEU A 578 1.46 -24.59 -19.85
N GLN A 579 0.45 -25.44 -20.08
CA GLN A 579 0.67 -26.86 -20.31
C GLN A 579 1.51 -27.13 -21.57
N VAL A 580 1.38 -26.29 -22.60
CA VAL A 580 2.28 -26.34 -23.77
C VAL A 580 3.71 -25.96 -23.38
N GLY A 581 3.89 -24.92 -22.56
CA GLY A 581 5.20 -24.53 -22.02
C GLY A 581 5.87 -25.67 -21.26
N ILE A 582 5.13 -26.35 -20.40
CA ILE A 582 5.61 -27.52 -19.63
C ILE A 582 5.95 -28.69 -20.58
N GLN A 583 5.08 -29.02 -21.53
CA GLN A 583 5.29 -30.13 -22.48
C GLN A 583 6.47 -29.91 -23.46
N LEU A 584 6.79 -28.66 -23.79
CA LEU A 584 7.87 -28.29 -24.72
C LEU A 584 9.13 -27.79 -24.02
N LYS A 585 9.19 -27.81 -22.67
CA LYS A 585 10.29 -27.26 -21.86
C LYS A 585 11.67 -27.60 -22.42
N ASP A 586 11.94 -28.90 -22.57
CA ASP A 586 13.24 -29.43 -22.98
C ASP A 586 13.45 -29.40 -24.50
N GLU A 587 12.45 -28.97 -25.29
CA GLU A 587 12.56 -28.80 -26.74
C GLU A 587 12.91 -27.35 -27.15
N PHE A 588 12.57 -26.33 -26.35
CA PHE A 588 12.65 -24.92 -26.74
C PHE A 588 14.05 -24.49 -27.24
N GLU A 589 15.11 -24.89 -26.55
CA GLU A 589 16.50 -24.60 -26.96
C GLU A 589 16.82 -25.23 -28.33
N SER A 590 16.47 -26.50 -28.52
CA SER A 590 16.67 -27.22 -29.80
C SER A 590 15.86 -26.64 -30.97
N LEU A 591 14.76 -25.95 -30.65
CA LEU A 591 13.91 -25.23 -31.60
C LEU A 591 14.38 -23.79 -31.85
N GLY A 592 15.36 -23.29 -31.08
CA GLY A 592 15.90 -21.93 -31.18
C GLY A 592 14.96 -20.85 -30.65
N VAL A 593 14.11 -21.15 -29.66
CA VAL A 593 13.11 -20.23 -29.11
C VAL A 593 13.34 -19.99 -27.63
N GLN A 594 13.48 -18.74 -27.22
CA GLN A 594 13.57 -18.36 -25.80
C GLN A 594 12.17 -18.22 -25.16
N VAL A 595 11.97 -18.69 -23.93
CA VAL A 595 10.76 -18.36 -23.15
C VAL A 595 10.91 -16.98 -22.53
N LEU A 596 9.89 -16.12 -22.68
CA LEU A 596 9.87 -14.77 -22.11
C LEU A 596 9.08 -14.72 -20.79
N GLY A 597 9.57 -13.92 -19.84
CA GLY A 597 9.00 -13.80 -18.50
C GLY A 597 9.35 -14.99 -17.61
N THR A 598 8.42 -15.37 -16.73
CA THR A 598 8.61 -16.43 -15.73
C THR A 598 9.12 -17.74 -16.33
N PRO A 599 10.24 -18.30 -15.81
CA PRO A 599 10.76 -19.59 -16.27
C PRO A 599 9.76 -20.73 -16.13
N ILE A 600 9.81 -21.70 -17.04
CA ILE A 600 8.93 -22.88 -17.00
C ILE A 600 9.14 -23.72 -15.74
N ASP A 601 10.36 -23.75 -15.19
CA ASP A 601 10.64 -24.42 -13.91
C ASP A 601 9.92 -23.76 -12.72
N THR A 602 9.85 -22.43 -12.70
CA THR A 602 9.04 -21.70 -11.71
C THR A 602 7.56 -22.05 -11.85
N VAL A 603 7.04 -22.10 -13.09
CA VAL A 603 5.66 -22.52 -13.35
C VAL A 603 5.39 -23.93 -12.81
N ILE A 604 6.26 -24.90 -13.12
CA ILE A 604 6.14 -26.29 -12.63
C ILE A 604 6.15 -26.31 -11.10
N THR A 605 7.05 -25.55 -10.47
CA THR A 605 7.15 -25.45 -9.01
C THR A 605 5.88 -24.87 -8.36
N THR A 606 5.18 -23.94 -9.02
CA THR A 606 3.93 -23.36 -8.49
C THR A 606 2.68 -24.20 -8.77
N GLU A 607 2.66 -24.96 -9.86
CA GLU A 607 1.53 -25.82 -10.23
C GLU A 607 1.54 -27.18 -9.48
N ASP A 608 2.73 -27.72 -9.18
CA ASP A 608 2.91 -28.91 -8.36
C ASP A 608 2.91 -28.57 -6.86
N ARG A 609 1.98 -29.17 -6.10
CA ARG A 609 1.77 -28.85 -4.68
C ARG A 609 2.90 -29.34 -3.77
N GLU A 610 3.63 -30.41 -4.13
CA GLU A 610 4.74 -30.93 -3.33
C GLU A 610 6.03 -30.14 -3.59
N LEU A 611 6.27 -29.72 -4.84
CA LEU A 611 7.36 -28.79 -5.16
C LEU A 611 7.11 -27.41 -4.52
N PHE A 612 5.87 -26.90 -4.59
CA PHE A 612 5.49 -25.65 -3.95
C PHE A 612 5.70 -25.69 -2.43
N ALA A 613 5.17 -26.71 -1.75
CA ALA A 613 5.30 -26.85 -0.30
C ALA A 613 6.77 -26.91 0.16
N ARG A 614 7.63 -27.67 -0.53
CA ARG A 614 9.07 -27.74 -0.25
C ARG A 614 9.80 -26.42 -0.51
N SER A 615 9.42 -25.69 -1.56
CA SER A 615 9.94 -24.35 -1.84
C SER A 615 9.57 -23.38 -0.71
N MET A 616 8.33 -23.38 -0.23
CA MET A 616 7.89 -22.53 0.88
C MET A 616 8.59 -22.91 2.20
N GLU A 617 8.75 -24.20 2.48
CA GLU A 617 9.51 -24.70 3.64
C GLU A 617 10.97 -24.22 3.63
N SER A 618 11.62 -24.21 2.46
CA SER A 618 13.03 -23.76 2.31
C SER A 618 13.29 -22.29 2.66
N ILE A 619 12.24 -21.48 2.82
CA ILE A 619 12.31 -20.08 3.22
C ILE A 619 11.49 -19.77 4.48
N ASP A 620 11.08 -20.79 5.25
CA ASP A 620 10.20 -20.66 6.42
C ASP A 620 8.90 -19.89 6.14
N ALA A 621 8.35 -20.02 4.93
CA ALA A 621 7.07 -19.41 4.57
C ALA A 621 5.91 -20.35 4.97
N PRO A 622 4.91 -19.87 5.74
CA PRO A 622 3.85 -20.74 6.23
C PRO A 622 2.94 -21.19 5.08
N CYS A 623 3.01 -22.47 4.73
CA CYS A 623 2.16 -23.10 3.72
C CYS A 623 1.11 -23.99 4.39
N ALA A 624 -0.06 -24.16 3.76
CA ALA A 624 -1.08 -25.07 4.26
C ALA A 624 -0.53 -26.51 4.34
N LYS A 625 -0.63 -27.13 5.53
CA LYS A 625 -0.22 -28.53 5.75
C LYS A 625 -1.06 -29.46 4.89
N SER A 626 -0.44 -30.09 3.90
CA SER A 626 -1.09 -31.00 2.96
C SER A 626 -0.23 -32.24 2.67
N LYS A 627 -0.88 -33.31 2.18
CA LYS A 627 -0.23 -34.53 1.69
C LYS A 627 -1.05 -35.12 0.54
N SER A 628 -0.36 -35.56 -0.51
CA SER A 628 -0.96 -36.30 -1.62
C SER A 628 -1.26 -37.75 -1.23
N ALA A 629 -2.31 -38.32 -1.82
CA ALA A 629 -2.71 -39.70 -1.65
C ALA A 629 -3.27 -40.27 -2.95
N ASN A 630 -2.78 -41.45 -3.34
CA ASN A 630 -3.17 -42.15 -4.58
C ASN A 630 -4.18 -43.28 -4.32
N ASN A 631 -4.54 -43.51 -3.06
CA ASN A 631 -5.56 -44.46 -2.63
C ASN A 631 -6.15 -44.07 -1.26
N MET A 632 -7.19 -44.78 -0.83
CA MET A 632 -7.90 -44.52 0.43
C MET A 632 -7.02 -44.68 1.68
N GLN A 633 -6.05 -45.59 1.66
CA GLN A 633 -5.17 -45.82 2.82
C GLN A 633 -4.23 -44.64 3.01
N GLU A 634 -3.53 -44.21 1.95
CA GLU A 634 -2.68 -43.01 1.96
C GLU A 634 -3.45 -41.76 2.41
N ALA A 635 -4.73 -41.64 2.03
CA ALA A 635 -5.59 -40.51 2.40
C ALA A 635 -5.95 -40.51 3.89
N LEU A 636 -6.09 -41.69 4.51
CA LEU A 636 -6.30 -41.82 5.96
C LEU A 636 -5.00 -41.54 6.73
N GLU A 637 -3.88 -42.12 6.28
CA GLU A 637 -2.54 -41.87 6.85
C GLU A 637 -2.10 -40.40 6.73
N ALA A 638 -2.63 -39.67 5.74
CA ALA A 638 -2.45 -38.22 5.63
C ALA A 638 -3.10 -37.46 6.79
N VAL A 639 -4.30 -37.85 7.22
CA VAL A 639 -4.99 -37.16 8.32
C VAL A 639 -4.35 -37.45 9.66
N ASP A 640 -3.75 -38.63 9.86
CA ASP A 640 -3.05 -38.94 11.13
C ASP A 640 -1.91 -37.94 11.41
N GLY A 641 -1.32 -37.31 10.37
CA GLY A 641 -0.33 -36.23 10.51
C GLY A 641 -0.89 -34.79 10.45
N ILE A 642 -2.08 -34.59 9.88
CA ILE A 642 -2.67 -33.25 9.67
C ILE A 642 -3.70 -32.88 10.75
N GLY A 643 -4.52 -33.85 11.18
CA GLY A 643 -5.66 -33.67 12.07
C GLY A 643 -6.94 -33.20 11.35
N TYR A 644 -8.11 -33.62 11.85
CA TYR A 644 -9.41 -33.09 11.41
C TYR A 644 -9.67 -31.69 12.02
N PRO A 645 -10.46 -30.83 11.36
CA PRO A 645 -11.09 -31.02 10.05
C PRO A 645 -10.10 -30.84 8.87
N VAL A 646 -10.36 -31.52 7.76
CA VAL A 646 -9.56 -31.48 6.52
C VAL A 646 -10.39 -31.12 5.30
N ILE A 647 -9.73 -30.65 4.24
CA ILE A 647 -10.27 -30.59 2.89
C ILE A 647 -9.62 -31.67 2.03
N CYS A 648 -10.44 -32.41 1.28
CA CYS A 648 -10.01 -33.30 0.22
C CYS A 648 -10.21 -32.58 -1.13
N ARG A 649 -9.22 -32.62 -2.02
CA ARG A 649 -9.29 -32.08 -3.39
C ARG A 649 -8.81 -33.13 -4.39
N ALA A 650 -9.45 -33.24 -5.55
CA ALA A 650 -8.91 -34.04 -6.65
C ALA A 650 -7.69 -33.33 -7.27
N ALA A 651 -6.58 -34.06 -7.48
CA ALA A 651 -5.43 -33.51 -8.19
C ALA A 651 -5.72 -33.33 -9.69
N TYR A 652 -4.99 -32.45 -10.36
CA TYR A 652 -5.12 -32.14 -11.80
C TYR A 652 -6.52 -31.64 -12.25
N ALA A 653 -7.36 -31.22 -11.31
CA ALA A 653 -8.72 -30.77 -11.55
C ALA A 653 -8.87 -29.25 -11.36
N LEU A 654 -9.34 -28.55 -12.40
CA LEU A 654 -9.59 -27.11 -12.34
C LEU A 654 -10.90 -26.80 -11.59
N GLY A 655 -10.97 -25.61 -10.98
CA GLY A 655 -12.18 -25.11 -10.34
C GLY A 655 -12.74 -26.02 -9.25
N GLY A 656 -11.85 -26.70 -8.50
CA GLY A 656 -12.18 -27.51 -7.33
C GLY A 656 -13.09 -28.73 -7.57
N LEU A 657 -13.20 -29.23 -8.80
CA LEU A 657 -14.03 -30.40 -9.11
C LEU A 657 -13.66 -31.59 -8.20
N GLY A 658 -14.67 -32.22 -7.59
CA GLY A 658 -14.48 -33.36 -6.67
C GLY A 658 -13.96 -33.00 -5.27
N SER A 659 -13.78 -31.72 -4.93
CA SER A 659 -13.34 -31.30 -3.59
C SER A 659 -14.47 -31.22 -2.56
N GLY A 660 -14.11 -31.29 -1.27
CA GLY A 660 -15.03 -31.08 -0.14
C GLY A 660 -14.36 -31.18 1.22
N PHE A 661 -15.10 -30.83 2.28
CA PHE A 661 -14.63 -30.80 3.66
C PHE A 661 -15.06 -32.06 4.43
N ALA A 662 -14.14 -32.60 5.23
CA ALA A 662 -14.39 -33.70 6.17
C ALA A 662 -14.01 -33.29 7.59
N ASP A 663 -14.96 -33.37 8.51
CA ASP A 663 -14.77 -33.19 9.95
C ASP A 663 -14.44 -34.52 10.66
N ASN A 664 -14.55 -35.65 9.95
CA ASN A 664 -14.34 -37.01 10.46
C ASN A 664 -14.01 -38.01 9.34
N LYS A 665 -13.68 -39.25 9.75
CA LYS A 665 -13.23 -40.34 8.89
C LYS A 665 -14.28 -40.79 7.88
N GLU A 666 -15.54 -40.87 8.29
CA GLU A 666 -16.66 -41.29 7.46
C GLU A 666 -16.86 -40.32 6.29
N GLN A 667 -16.88 -39.01 6.57
CA GLN A 667 -16.98 -37.97 5.55
C GLN A 667 -15.78 -37.96 4.60
N LEU A 668 -14.56 -38.22 5.10
CA LEU A 668 -13.37 -38.28 4.25
C LEU A 668 -13.45 -39.46 3.26
N ILE A 669 -13.87 -40.64 3.71
CA ILE A 669 -14.04 -41.81 2.86
C ILE A 669 -15.05 -41.52 1.74
N ASP A 670 -16.18 -40.89 2.08
CA ASP A 670 -17.22 -40.48 1.12
C ASP A 670 -16.76 -39.43 0.10
N LEU A 671 -15.81 -38.57 0.45
CA LEU A 671 -15.21 -37.59 -0.45
C LEU A 671 -14.14 -38.23 -1.34
N CYS A 672 -13.21 -38.97 -0.76
CA CYS A 672 -12.16 -39.67 -1.49
C CYS A 672 -12.75 -40.64 -2.54
N ASN A 673 -13.82 -41.36 -2.22
CA ASN A 673 -14.52 -42.22 -3.19
C ASN A 673 -15.06 -41.45 -4.42
N LYS A 674 -15.50 -40.20 -4.24
CA LYS A 674 -15.96 -39.33 -5.34
C LYS A 674 -14.79 -38.73 -6.12
N ALA A 675 -13.73 -38.32 -5.41
CA ALA A 675 -12.55 -37.71 -6.00
C ALA A 675 -11.72 -38.73 -6.81
N PHE A 676 -11.53 -39.95 -6.29
CA PHE A 676 -10.84 -41.03 -7.02
C PHE A 676 -11.58 -41.51 -8.28
N ALA A 677 -12.89 -41.24 -8.40
CA ALA A 677 -13.64 -41.51 -9.62
C ALA A 677 -13.34 -40.52 -10.76
N VAL A 678 -12.67 -39.39 -10.48
CA VAL A 678 -12.33 -38.34 -11.47
C VAL A 678 -10.84 -38.01 -11.54
N SER A 679 -10.03 -38.43 -10.57
CA SER A 679 -8.57 -38.25 -10.56
C SER A 679 -7.85 -39.44 -9.92
N PRO A 680 -6.69 -39.89 -10.42
CA PRO A 680 -5.92 -40.96 -9.79
C PRO A 680 -5.28 -40.55 -8.45
N GLN A 681 -5.33 -39.27 -8.07
CA GLN A 681 -4.71 -38.73 -6.87
C GLN A 681 -5.62 -37.68 -6.21
N VAL A 682 -5.62 -37.66 -4.88
CA VAL A 682 -6.24 -36.61 -4.07
C VAL A 682 -5.19 -35.89 -3.22
N LEU A 683 -5.49 -34.65 -2.84
CA LEU A 683 -4.74 -33.88 -1.87
C LEU A 683 -5.58 -33.72 -0.61
N ILE A 684 -5.02 -34.11 0.53
CA ILE A 684 -5.61 -33.92 1.87
C ILE A 684 -4.88 -32.76 2.53
N GLU A 685 -5.60 -31.76 3.02
CA GLU A 685 -5.03 -30.52 3.59
C GLU A 685 -5.80 -30.07 4.85
N LYS A 686 -5.11 -29.40 5.80
CA LYS A 686 -5.74 -28.80 7.00
C LYS A 686 -6.88 -27.88 6.58
N SER A 687 -8.08 -28.09 7.10
CA SER A 687 -9.20 -27.18 6.86
C SER A 687 -8.97 -25.85 7.60
N MET A 688 -9.01 -24.75 6.85
CA MET A 688 -9.01 -23.37 7.37
C MET A 688 -10.37 -22.72 7.09
N LYS A 689 -11.45 -23.52 7.05
CA LYS A 689 -12.80 -23.07 6.74
C LYS A 689 -13.24 -21.96 7.70
N GLY A 690 -13.75 -20.85 7.17
CA GLY A 690 -14.14 -19.68 7.96
C GLY A 690 -13.03 -18.66 8.18
N TRP A 691 -11.79 -18.94 7.76
CA TRP A 691 -10.72 -17.94 7.76
C TRP A 691 -10.94 -16.88 6.67
N LYS A 692 -10.35 -15.68 6.86
CA LYS A 692 -10.34 -14.65 5.83
C LYS A 692 -9.51 -15.14 4.64
N GLU A 693 -10.03 -15.01 3.43
CA GLU A 693 -9.29 -15.32 2.21
C GLU A 693 -8.87 -14.01 1.56
N VAL A 694 -7.56 -13.82 1.41
CA VAL A 694 -6.94 -12.57 0.94
C VAL A 694 -5.98 -12.90 -0.20
N GLU A 695 -6.03 -12.15 -1.29
CA GLU A 695 -5.12 -12.34 -2.43
C GLU A 695 -4.36 -11.07 -2.78
N TYR A 696 -3.15 -11.23 -3.31
CA TYR A 696 -2.28 -10.15 -3.78
C TYR A 696 -1.82 -10.41 -5.20
N GLU A 697 -1.89 -9.37 -6.02
CA GLU A 697 -1.35 -9.32 -7.38
C GLU A 697 0.05 -8.71 -7.31
N VAL A 698 1.06 -9.54 -7.58
CA VAL A 698 2.48 -9.18 -7.43
C VAL A 698 3.11 -9.05 -8.81
N VAL A 699 3.94 -8.04 -8.99
CA VAL A 699 4.70 -7.81 -10.22
C VAL A 699 6.18 -7.73 -9.88
N ARG A 700 6.99 -8.52 -10.57
CA ARG A 700 8.45 -8.58 -10.38
C ARG A 700 9.18 -8.51 -11.71
N ASP A 701 10.21 -7.67 -11.80
CA ASP A 701 11.07 -7.61 -12.99
C ASP A 701 12.36 -8.43 -12.85
N ALA A 702 13.11 -8.53 -13.95
CA ALA A 702 14.39 -9.24 -13.98
C ALA A 702 15.49 -8.55 -13.16
N HIS A 703 15.32 -7.26 -12.83
CA HIS A 703 16.24 -6.46 -12.00
C HIS A 703 15.86 -6.48 -10.51
N ASP A 704 14.95 -7.38 -10.15
CA ASP A 704 14.51 -7.65 -8.78
C ASP A 704 13.76 -6.49 -8.09
N ASN A 705 13.22 -5.56 -8.87
CA ASN A 705 12.14 -4.68 -8.42
C ASN A 705 10.88 -5.53 -8.28
N CYS A 706 10.20 -5.48 -7.13
CA CYS A 706 9.05 -6.32 -6.81
C CYS A 706 8.02 -5.50 -6.03
N ILE A 707 6.79 -5.44 -6.54
CA ILE A 707 5.70 -4.57 -6.04
C ILE A 707 4.39 -5.35 -5.96
N THR A 708 3.48 -4.90 -5.09
CA THR A 708 2.11 -5.41 -5.02
C THR A 708 1.15 -4.38 -5.63
N VAL A 709 0.49 -4.75 -6.73
CA VAL A 709 -0.33 -3.84 -7.54
C VAL A 709 -1.77 -3.78 -7.05
N CYS A 710 -2.28 -4.86 -6.47
CA CYS A 710 -3.61 -4.91 -5.90
C CYS A 710 -3.64 -5.95 -4.78
N ASN A 711 -4.35 -5.64 -3.71
CA ASN A 711 -4.80 -6.61 -2.73
C ASN A 711 -6.32 -6.73 -2.79
N MET A 712 -6.86 -7.91 -2.52
CA MET A 712 -8.28 -8.19 -2.53
C MET A 712 -8.65 -9.06 -1.34
N GLU A 713 -9.83 -8.82 -0.77
CA GLU A 713 -10.39 -9.59 0.35
C GLU A 713 -11.69 -10.24 -0.12
N ASN A 714 -11.83 -11.54 0.09
CA ASN A 714 -13.10 -12.22 -0.15
C ASN A 714 -14.07 -11.87 0.97
N PHE A 715 -15.26 -11.41 0.59
CA PHE A 715 -16.37 -11.20 1.50
C PHE A 715 -16.92 -12.54 2.04
N ASP A 716 -16.95 -13.54 1.16
CA ASP A 716 -17.20 -14.94 1.54
C ASP A 716 -15.92 -15.56 2.11
N PRO A 717 -15.96 -16.19 3.30
CA PRO A 717 -14.76 -16.76 3.93
C PRO A 717 -14.29 -18.03 3.21
N LEU A 718 -13.05 -18.44 3.52
CA LEU A 718 -12.45 -19.65 2.94
C LEU A 718 -13.38 -20.85 3.11
N GLY A 719 -13.68 -21.51 1.99
CA GLY A 719 -14.72 -22.52 1.89
C GLY A 719 -15.55 -22.37 0.62
N ILE A 720 -15.67 -21.14 0.12
CA ILE A 720 -16.15 -20.80 -1.22
C ILE A 720 -14.92 -20.39 -2.05
N HIS A 721 -14.80 -20.88 -3.29
CA HIS A 721 -13.65 -20.56 -4.15
C HIS A 721 -13.68 -19.08 -4.57
N THR A 722 -12.55 -18.37 -4.52
CA THR A 722 -12.33 -17.00 -5.08
C THR A 722 -13.13 -16.66 -6.35
N GLY A 723 -13.28 -17.61 -7.29
CA GLY A 723 -14.09 -17.46 -8.50
C GLY A 723 -15.58 -17.22 -8.24
N ASP A 724 -16.15 -17.95 -7.28
CA ASP A 724 -17.54 -17.91 -6.82
C ASP A 724 -17.73 -17.07 -5.54
N SER A 725 -16.68 -16.50 -4.95
CA SER A 725 -16.79 -15.53 -3.84
C SER A 725 -17.16 -14.12 -4.34
N VAL A 726 -17.88 -13.36 -3.53
CA VAL A 726 -17.87 -11.89 -3.61
C VAL A 726 -16.52 -11.39 -3.12
N VAL A 727 -15.92 -10.43 -3.83
CA VAL A 727 -14.55 -9.95 -3.59
C VAL A 727 -14.53 -8.43 -3.56
N VAL A 728 -13.81 -7.84 -2.61
CA VAL A 728 -13.61 -6.39 -2.48
C VAL A 728 -12.15 -5.99 -2.69
N ALA A 729 -11.92 -4.84 -3.34
CA ALA A 729 -10.60 -4.26 -3.54
C ALA A 729 -10.60 -2.77 -3.12
N PRO A 730 -9.66 -2.30 -2.27
CA PRO A 730 -8.68 -3.10 -1.54
C PRO A 730 -9.34 -3.95 -0.44
N SER A 731 -8.57 -4.71 0.35
CA SER A 731 -9.03 -5.27 1.63
C SER A 731 -9.54 -4.17 2.58
N GLN A 732 -10.51 -4.51 3.43
CA GLN A 732 -11.24 -3.61 4.32
C GLN A 732 -11.06 -3.93 5.82
N THR A 733 -10.70 -5.17 6.19
CA THR A 733 -10.67 -5.60 7.60
C THR A 733 -9.27 -5.98 8.12
N LEU A 734 -8.22 -5.47 7.47
CA LEU A 734 -6.81 -5.68 7.84
C LEU A 734 -6.22 -4.42 8.49
N SER A 735 -5.49 -4.59 9.59
CA SER A 735 -4.62 -3.53 10.12
C SER A 735 -3.39 -3.31 9.22
N ASP A 736 -2.61 -2.23 9.43
CA ASP A 736 -1.35 -2.04 8.69
C ASP A 736 -0.36 -3.19 8.94
N GLU A 737 -0.31 -3.69 10.18
CA GLU A 737 0.53 -4.83 10.54
C GLU A 737 0.14 -6.09 9.76
N ASP A 738 -1.16 -6.42 9.64
CA ASP A 738 -1.60 -7.63 8.93
C ASP A 738 -1.47 -7.47 7.41
N TYR A 739 -1.79 -6.27 6.88
CA TYR A 739 -1.59 -5.94 5.47
C TYR A 739 -0.12 -6.10 5.08
N ASN A 740 0.79 -5.45 5.81
CA ASN A 740 2.22 -5.49 5.48
C ASN A 740 2.88 -6.82 5.82
N MET A 741 2.36 -7.60 6.77
CA MET A 741 2.77 -9.00 6.98
C MET A 741 2.51 -9.85 5.74
N LEU A 742 1.29 -9.80 5.18
CA LEU A 742 0.94 -10.53 3.97
C LEU A 742 1.70 -9.99 2.74
N ARG A 743 1.74 -8.66 2.55
CA ARG A 743 2.51 -8.00 1.48
C ARG A 743 3.99 -8.37 1.49
N THR A 744 4.65 -8.31 2.64
CA THR A 744 6.08 -8.65 2.77
C THR A 744 6.32 -10.12 2.49
N THR A 745 5.40 -10.99 2.94
CA THR A 745 5.45 -12.42 2.60
C THR A 745 5.30 -12.65 1.10
N ALA A 746 4.39 -11.92 0.43
CA ALA A 746 4.21 -11.99 -1.03
C ALA A 746 5.52 -11.63 -1.75
N VAL A 747 6.10 -10.47 -1.44
CA VAL A 747 7.37 -10.02 -2.03
C VAL A 747 8.51 -11.00 -1.78
N LYS A 748 8.60 -11.62 -0.58
CA LYS A 748 9.59 -12.65 -0.24
C LYS A 748 9.41 -13.92 -1.08
N VAL A 749 8.19 -14.45 -1.15
CA VAL A 749 7.83 -15.69 -1.85
C VAL A 749 8.05 -15.56 -3.36
N ILE A 750 7.56 -14.47 -3.96
CA ILE A 750 7.65 -14.24 -5.42
C ILE A 750 9.09 -13.98 -5.86
N ARG A 751 9.91 -13.34 -5.01
CA ARG A 751 11.37 -13.22 -5.21
C ARG A 751 12.07 -14.58 -5.14
N HIS A 752 11.75 -15.43 -4.16
CA HIS A 752 12.33 -16.76 -4.02
C HIS A 752 11.98 -17.69 -5.21
N LEU A 753 10.74 -17.65 -5.68
CA LEU A 753 10.28 -18.45 -6.82
C LEU A 753 10.89 -18.01 -8.17
N GLY A 754 11.49 -16.82 -8.26
CA GLY A 754 12.12 -16.32 -9.48
C GLY A 754 11.14 -15.85 -10.57
N VAL A 755 9.94 -15.42 -10.18
CA VAL A 755 8.92 -14.89 -11.11
C VAL A 755 9.45 -13.64 -11.84
N VAL A 756 9.15 -13.53 -13.14
CA VAL A 756 9.45 -12.35 -13.97
C VAL A 756 8.21 -12.03 -14.81
N GLY A 757 7.53 -10.93 -14.49
CA GLY A 757 6.20 -10.60 -14.97
C GLY A 757 5.23 -10.39 -13.83
N GLU A 758 4.07 -11.04 -13.88
CA GLU A 758 3.00 -10.96 -12.88
C GLU A 758 2.69 -12.36 -12.32
N CYS A 759 2.19 -12.38 -11.09
CA CYS A 759 1.57 -13.54 -10.46
C CYS A 759 0.56 -13.14 -9.36
N ASN A 760 -0.42 -14.01 -9.13
CA ASN A 760 -1.36 -13.94 -8.01
C ASN A 760 -0.90 -14.86 -6.86
N ILE A 761 -0.99 -14.41 -5.61
CA ILE A 761 -0.76 -15.22 -4.40
C ILE A 761 -1.96 -15.13 -3.45
N GLN A 762 -2.38 -16.26 -2.89
CA GLN A 762 -3.56 -16.38 -2.04
C GLN A 762 -3.21 -16.84 -0.62
N TYR A 763 -3.90 -16.27 0.36
CA TYR A 763 -3.71 -16.51 1.80
C TYR A 763 -5.01 -16.88 2.49
N ALA A 764 -4.91 -17.78 3.46
CA ALA A 764 -5.88 -17.92 4.54
C ALA A 764 -5.33 -17.20 5.78
N LEU A 765 -6.03 -16.18 6.29
CA LEU A 765 -5.68 -15.46 7.52
C LEU A 765 -6.72 -15.75 8.61
N ASN A 766 -6.25 -16.17 9.78
CA ASN A 766 -7.08 -16.42 10.95
C ASN A 766 -7.79 -15.12 11.38
N PRO A 767 -9.11 -15.09 11.59
CA PRO A 767 -9.82 -13.87 11.95
C PRO A 767 -9.53 -13.37 13.38
N GLU A 768 -8.95 -14.21 14.24
CA GLU A 768 -8.71 -13.94 15.66
C GLU A 768 -7.20 -13.81 16.01
N SER A 769 -6.30 -13.95 15.04
CA SER A 769 -4.86 -13.85 15.26
C SER A 769 -4.08 -13.55 13.96
N ARG A 770 -2.75 -13.45 14.05
CA ARG A 770 -1.86 -13.34 12.88
C ARG A 770 -1.41 -14.70 12.31
N GLU A 771 -2.01 -15.81 12.74
CA GLU A 771 -1.78 -17.11 12.09
C GLU A 771 -2.32 -17.05 10.66
N PHE A 772 -1.46 -17.29 9.67
CA PHE A 772 -1.85 -17.33 8.26
C PHE A 772 -1.10 -18.43 7.52
N CYS A 773 -1.67 -18.89 6.41
CA CYS A 773 -1.06 -19.84 5.50
C CYS A 773 -1.17 -19.33 4.06
N ILE A 774 -0.14 -19.56 3.26
CA ILE A 774 -0.20 -19.47 1.80
C ILE A 774 -0.99 -20.68 1.30
N ILE A 775 -1.98 -20.41 0.43
CA ILE A 775 -2.83 -21.42 -0.21
C ILE A 775 -2.22 -21.84 -1.56
N GLU A 776 -1.89 -20.86 -2.40
CA GLU A 776 -1.29 -21.08 -3.73
C GLU A 776 -0.63 -19.81 -4.29
N VAL A 777 0.22 -20.01 -5.30
CA VAL A 777 0.72 -18.97 -6.20
C VAL A 777 0.37 -19.37 -7.63
N ASN A 778 -0.25 -18.47 -8.38
CA ASN A 778 -0.50 -18.63 -9.82
C ASN A 778 0.55 -17.80 -10.58
N ALA A 779 1.60 -18.46 -11.10
CA ALA A 779 2.71 -17.80 -11.81
C ALA A 779 2.39 -17.40 -13.27
N ARG A 780 1.18 -16.87 -13.49
CA ARG A 780 0.63 -16.47 -14.79
C ARG A 780 -0.50 -15.46 -14.61
N LEU A 781 -0.87 -14.81 -15.71
CA LEU A 781 -2.09 -14.02 -15.79
C LEU A 781 -3.31 -14.87 -15.39
N SER A 782 -4.29 -14.23 -14.78
CA SER A 782 -5.39 -14.89 -14.08
C SER A 782 -6.67 -14.04 -14.15
N ARG A 783 -7.77 -14.58 -13.60
CA ARG A 783 -9.02 -13.83 -13.42
C ARG A 783 -8.85 -12.71 -12.40
N SER A 784 -8.09 -12.95 -11.33
CA SER A 784 -7.73 -11.97 -10.32
C SER A 784 -6.89 -10.83 -10.91
N SER A 785 -5.91 -11.14 -11.78
CA SER A 785 -5.10 -10.11 -12.45
C SER A 785 -5.89 -9.27 -13.46
N ALA A 786 -6.87 -9.87 -14.14
CA ALA A 786 -7.80 -9.11 -14.98
C ALA A 786 -8.73 -8.21 -14.14
N LEU A 787 -9.25 -8.70 -13.01
CA LEU A 787 -10.06 -7.90 -12.06
C LEU A 787 -9.25 -6.74 -11.49
N ALA A 788 -8.06 -7.00 -10.95
CA ALA A 788 -7.14 -6.00 -10.42
C ALA A 788 -6.76 -4.95 -11.46
N SER A 789 -6.53 -5.34 -12.72
CA SER A 789 -6.26 -4.39 -13.81
C SER A 789 -7.43 -3.42 -14.05
N LYS A 790 -8.67 -3.85 -13.79
CA LYS A 790 -9.86 -2.98 -13.87
C LYS A 790 -10.08 -2.19 -12.58
N ALA A 791 -9.80 -2.78 -11.42
CA ALA A 791 -9.95 -2.14 -10.13
C ALA A 791 -8.96 -1.00 -9.93
N THR A 792 -7.72 -1.16 -10.40
CA THR A 792 -6.63 -0.19 -10.18
C THR A 792 -6.38 0.73 -11.39
N GLY A 793 -6.82 0.31 -12.58
CA GLY A 793 -6.39 0.91 -13.85
C GLY A 793 -4.95 0.56 -14.27
N TYR A 794 -4.21 -0.22 -13.47
CA TYR A 794 -2.86 -0.67 -13.77
C TYR A 794 -2.91 -1.83 -14.78
N PRO A 795 -2.31 -1.74 -15.97
CA PRO A 795 -2.49 -2.75 -17.01
C PRO A 795 -1.51 -3.93 -16.81
N LEU A 796 -1.79 -4.82 -15.84
CA LEU A 796 -0.89 -5.90 -15.41
C LEU A 796 -0.31 -6.71 -16.57
N ALA A 797 -1.16 -7.19 -17.49
CA ALA A 797 -0.73 -7.96 -18.66
C ALA A 797 0.18 -7.19 -19.64
N PHE A 798 -0.04 -5.87 -19.79
CA PHE A 798 0.83 -5.04 -20.63
C PHE A 798 2.21 -4.88 -19.99
N VAL A 799 2.24 -4.59 -18.69
CA VAL A 799 3.50 -4.46 -17.93
C VAL A 799 4.25 -5.78 -17.91
N ALA A 800 3.59 -6.89 -17.54
CA ALA A 800 4.19 -8.22 -17.50
C ALA A 800 4.84 -8.64 -18.83
N ALA A 801 4.28 -8.21 -19.97
CA ALA A 801 4.91 -8.43 -21.27
C ALA A 801 6.23 -7.63 -21.40
N LYS A 802 6.24 -6.32 -21.11
CA LYS A 802 7.47 -5.52 -21.08
C LYS A 802 8.53 -6.11 -20.12
N LEU A 803 8.11 -6.60 -18.94
CA LEU A 803 9.01 -7.26 -17.98
C LEU A 803 9.60 -8.57 -18.51
N GLY A 804 8.83 -9.32 -19.30
CA GLY A 804 9.34 -10.51 -19.99
C GLY A 804 10.40 -10.23 -21.06
N LEU A 805 10.61 -8.95 -21.43
CA LEU A 805 11.73 -8.47 -22.25
C LEU A 805 12.90 -7.92 -21.40
N ASN A 806 12.90 -8.15 -20.08
CA ASN A 806 13.85 -7.60 -19.10
C ASN A 806 13.87 -6.06 -18.99
N ILE A 807 12.82 -5.37 -19.46
CA ILE A 807 12.68 -3.91 -19.27
C ILE A 807 12.35 -3.65 -17.77
N PRO A 808 13.09 -2.79 -17.05
CA PRO A 808 12.83 -2.49 -15.64
C PRO A 808 11.46 -1.83 -15.38
N LEU A 809 10.84 -2.13 -14.24
CA LEU A 809 9.58 -1.52 -13.78
C LEU A 809 9.63 0.01 -13.71
N ASN A 810 10.77 0.58 -13.30
CA ASN A 810 10.98 2.02 -13.19
C ASN A 810 11.28 2.69 -14.55
N GLU A 811 11.62 1.93 -15.60
CA GLU A 811 11.77 2.43 -16.97
C GLU A 811 10.46 2.30 -17.79
N ILE A 812 9.50 1.47 -17.35
CA ILE A 812 8.17 1.38 -17.98
C ILE A 812 7.31 2.59 -17.57
N LYS A 813 6.69 3.23 -18.55
CA LYS A 813 5.80 4.38 -18.35
C LYS A 813 4.39 3.97 -17.90
N ASN A 814 3.86 4.64 -16.89
CA ASN A 814 2.44 4.49 -16.52
C ASN A 814 1.54 5.10 -17.60
N THR A 815 0.71 4.26 -18.22
CA THR A 815 -0.18 4.64 -19.33
C THR A 815 -1.35 5.54 -18.91
N VAL A 816 -1.73 5.53 -17.63
CA VAL A 816 -2.83 6.33 -17.07
C VAL A 816 -2.36 7.75 -16.75
N THR A 817 -1.28 7.91 -15.97
CA THR A 817 -0.76 9.23 -15.56
C THR A 817 0.05 9.90 -16.67
N LYS A 818 0.76 9.11 -17.48
CA LYS A 818 1.71 9.55 -18.53
C LYS A 818 2.88 10.41 -18.03
N VAL A 819 3.05 10.56 -16.72
CA VAL A 819 4.11 11.35 -16.08
C VAL A 819 4.82 10.61 -14.94
N THR A 820 4.43 9.36 -14.64
CA THR A 820 5.07 8.50 -13.64
C THR A 820 5.55 7.20 -14.28
N CYS A 821 6.43 6.46 -13.59
CA CYS A 821 6.78 5.09 -13.96
C CYS A 821 5.69 4.09 -13.54
N ALA A 822 5.85 2.83 -13.95
CA ALA A 822 5.01 1.70 -13.55
C ALA A 822 5.46 1.06 -12.22
N CYS A 823 6.65 1.38 -11.72
CA CYS A 823 7.10 0.93 -10.40
C CYS A 823 6.37 1.70 -9.27
N PHE A 824 5.10 1.42 -9.02
CA PHE A 824 4.34 2.00 -7.91
C PHE A 824 3.18 1.07 -7.51
N GLU A 825 2.73 1.17 -6.26
CA GLU A 825 1.53 0.47 -5.80
C GLU A 825 0.30 1.39 -5.97
N PRO A 826 -0.73 1.03 -6.74
CA PRO A 826 -1.95 1.81 -6.86
C PRO A 826 -2.60 2.13 -5.51
N SER A 827 -2.92 3.41 -5.30
CA SER A 827 -3.79 3.87 -4.22
C SER A 827 -5.18 4.12 -4.80
N LEU A 828 -6.21 3.57 -4.15
CA LEU A 828 -7.61 3.65 -4.58
C LEU A 828 -8.37 4.59 -3.65
N ASP A 829 -8.97 5.64 -4.20
CA ASP A 829 -9.89 6.54 -3.48
C ASP A 829 -11.36 6.11 -3.66
N TYR A 830 -11.57 4.82 -3.88
CA TYR A 830 -12.85 4.13 -4.08
C TYR A 830 -12.70 2.65 -3.67
N VAL A 831 -13.82 1.96 -3.48
CA VAL A 831 -13.87 0.51 -3.23
C VAL A 831 -14.54 -0.17 -4.42
N VAL A 832 -13.93 -1.25 -4.91
CA VAL A 832 -14.45 -2.09 -5.99
C VAL A 832 -15.06 -3.34 -5.39
N VAL A 833 -16.20 -3.77 -5.94
CA VAL A 833 -16.88 -5.03 -5.55
C VAL A 833 -17.09 -5.88 -6.78
N LYS A 834 -16.49 -7.08 -6.80
CA LYS A 834 -16.78 -8.13 -7.79
C LYS A 834 -17.81 -9.09 -7.21
N ILE A 835 -18.87 -9.35 -7.99
CA ILE A 835 -19.89 -10.36 -7.68
C ILE A 835 -19.92 -11.36 -8.84
N PRO A 836 -19.78 -12.68 -8.59
CA PRO A 836 -19.90 -13.69 -9.63
C PRO A 836 -21.31 -13.75 -10.23
N ARG A 837 -21.43 -14.31 -11.43
CA ARG A 837 -22.70 -14.44 -12.14
C ARG A 837 -23.03 -15.91 -12.40
N TRP A 838 -24.05 -16.43 -11.70
CA TRP A 838 -24.49 -17.82 -11.89
C TRP A 838 -25.69 -17.97 -12.82
N ASP A 839 -25.64 -18.99 -13.66
CA ASP A 839 -26.72 -19.40 -14.57
C ASP A 839 -27.36 -20.76 -14.18
N LEU A 840 -27.23 -21.15 -12.92
CA LEU A 840 -27.63 -22.45 -12.35
C LEU A 840 -29.11 -22.83 -12.58
N LYS A 841 -30.00 -21.87 -12.85
CA LYS A 841 -31.40 -22.14 -13.25
C LYS A 841 -31.53 -23.00 -14.52
N LYS A 842 -30.49 -23.03 -15.37
CA LYS A 842 -30.44 -23.87 -16.59
C LYS A 842 -30.21 -25.36 -16.30
N PHE A 843 -29.74 -25.72 -15.09
CA PHE A 843 -29.24 -27.06 -14.77
C PHE A 843 -29.98 -27.67 -13.57
N THR A 844 -31.16 -28.23 -13.80
CA THR A 844 -32.08 -28.74 -12.75
C THR A 844 -31.52 -29.87 -11.86
N ARG A 845 -30.40 -30.49 -12.24
CA ARG A 845 -29.70 -31.54 -11.48
C ARG A 845 -28.43 -31.04 -10.76
N VAL A 846 -28.08 -29.76 -10.88
CA VAL A 846 -26.90 -29.16 -10.24
C VAL A 846 -27.33 -28.40 -8.99
N SER A 847 -26.64 -28.66 -7.87
CA SER A 847 -26.91 -27.99 -6.59
C SER A 847 -26.59 -26.49 -6.67
N THR A 848 -27.47 -25.66 -6.09
CA THR A 848 -27.30 -24.21 -5.95
C THR A 848 -26.39 -23.78 -4.79
N LEU A 849 -25.92 -24.73 -3.96
CA LEU A 849 -24.97 -24.42 -2.88
C LEU A 849 -23.58 -24.12 -3.46
N LEU A 850 -22.93 -23.07 -2.97
CA LEU A 850 -21.55 -22.72 -3.32
C LEU A 850 -20.56 -23.50 -2.45
N GLY A 851 -19.29 -23.52 -2.85
CA GLY A 851 -18.21 -24.19 -2.12
C GLY A 851 -16.88 -24.04 -2.84
N SER A 852 -15.92 -24.92 -2.54
CA SER A 852 -14.58 -24.93 -3.14
C SER A 852 -14.56 -25.25 -4.64
N SER A 853 -15.69 -25.65 -5.24
CA SER A 853 -15.81 -25.86 -6.68
C SER A 853 -16.63 -24.76 -7.36
N MET A 854 -16.06 -24.18 -8.43
CA MET A 854 -16.65 -23.07 -9.18
C MET A 854 -17.90 -23.47 -9.97
N LYS A 855 -18.85 -22.54 -10.05
CA LYS A 855 -20.11 -22.67 -10.81
C LYS A 855 -20.52 -21.40 -11.57
N SER A 856 -19.76 -20.31 -11.42
CA SER A 856 -19.95 -19.04 -12.14
C SER A 856 -19.37 -19.05 -13.55
#